data_AF-A0A813F5S0-F1
#
_entry.id   AF-A0A813F5S0-F1
#
_cell.length_a   1.000
_cell.length_b   1.000
_cell.length_c   1.000
_cell.angle_alpha   90.00
_cell.angle_beta   90.00
_cell.angle_gamma   90.00
#
_symmetry.space_group_name_H-M   'P 1'
#
loop_
_entity.id
_entity.type
_entity.pdbx_description
1 polymer ?
#
loop_
_entity_poly.entity_id
_entity_poly.type
_entity_poly.pdbx_seq_one_letter_code
_entity_poly.pdbx_strand_id
1 'polypeptide(L)'
;MPVISEVVHPLSLNFENQRKVILLRDVKKQSWDDVRKQVRNLKGKKPTVKLLRRVYKNNTKKKGRVVYKYKKCGRKPWKVTKGVESFLLRRLKALRCESICTTTVLQRELVNEKGVDLEASTIRKVLTRNGYFWLTRAQKRKYSPDAVLRMSKAQLRERLSLSLDGVVLSMAPKDPLERQNWCAHGDTHMWRKRCEAASPDLAGNDAYGKQVPLCISEGGFATVVFHKSKKLCTVEWADIVNGGKLTNAIRSLSPTKPRGPWWVLCDNETFLRTAVSQAAHKAQGISLWSVPPRSPDLNPVEKFWAWLRRTLRQKDWADLRAGRKALDKKAYQARVRSTCRTKRAQAVAASCAGGLRKVCKEGVAKKGAMRILRSLMAVSPLQRAKRAFVIVLQSIAAAYSVQLDVTRESADNLVTSAFRRVAKKVHPDKGGKLVDSQRLLAARQLWEDALRAASANGRPVSGKSSATSSSQFSLSWAAESRREFRIQSEAALLTYQGFNGLDHWRRLVSFVGSSFKRWRVKHWCATLETNTDGTDHAHLMLQFTQVVDRTTRSFMFEGLRPNVATTDLGGEGAQCLAGNYGPVWSTEPFRYQVLGAWPEKLWKQRKLSHEVCRNYLFLTRDGVCFHKRNLEAAREHELGLAEDAEIEATTKRLRSNPSLYKAFPQVPVASQWVESFKKDSLRYAILVVMGPSFSGKTEWASSLFKNPLELKVGTLPHFPDKMRLFDRNKHDAIILADIRDMAFLGDHQEKLQGKYNAKVEFASTLGGTCAYSKYLFQVPIVATVNFSTKNLDFLETHDEEDEGEDEDEDEDEDEVVHPLSPNFENQRKVILLRDVKKQSWDDVRKQVRNLKGKKPTVKLLRRVYKNFSKKKGRVVYKYKKCGRKPWKVTKGVESFLLRRLKALRCESICTTTVLQREIVNEKGVDLEASTIRKVLTRNGYFWLTRAQKRKYSPDVTAQRLAFAKAVLRISSAQGALAASPDLAGNDAYGNQVPLCRAVPLWAGISEGGFATVVFHKSKKLCTVEWADIVNGGKLTNAIRSLSPTKPRGPWWVLCDNETFLRTAVSQAAHKAQGISLWSVPPRSPDLNPVEKFWAWLRRTLRQKGWADLRAGRKALDKKAYQARVRSTCRTKRAQTVAASCAGGLRKVCKEVVAKKGAMARS
;
A
#
# COMPACT_ATOMS: atom_id res chain seq x y z
N MET A 1 26.78 13.52 4.65
CA MET A 1 26.12 12.38 3.97
C MET A 1 25.57 11.38 4.98
N PRO A 2 24.38 10.78 4.76
CA PRO A 2 23.82 9.76 5.65
C PRO A 2 24.45 8.37 5.42
N VAL A 3 25.60 8.14 6.06
CA VAL A 3 26.37 6.88 5.96
C VAL A 3 25.48 5.65 6.24
N ILE A 4 25.42 4.70 5.30
CA ILE A 4 24.92 3.34 5.57
C ILE A 4 25.79 2.80 6.71
N SER A 5 25.21 2.43 7.86
CA SER A 5 26.00 2.16 9.08
C SER A 5 26.93 0.96 8.91
N GLU A 6 28.13 1.24 8.42
CA GLU A 6 29.13 0.28 8.05
C GLU A 6 29.79 -0.20 9.35
N VAL A 7 29.57 -1.47 9.72
CA VAL A 7 30.15 -2.07 10.94
C VAL A 7 31.60 -2.47 10.67
N VAL A 8 32.36 -1.49 10.20
CA VAL A 8 33.78 -1.51 9.89
C VAL A 8 34.55 -1.66 11.20
N HIS A 9 35.74 -2.25 11.15
CA HIS A 9 36.61 -2.29 12.32
C HIS A 9 37.07 -0.84 12.63
N PRO A 10 37.06 -0.35 13.88
CA PRO A 10 37.42 1.05 14.16
C PRO A 10 38.88 1.41 13.79
N LEU A 11 39.72 0.42 13.49
CA LEU A 11 41.07 0.61 12.94
C LEU A 11 41.14 0.68 11.39
N SER A 12 40.03 0.47 10.69
CA SER A 12 39.93 0.51 9.21
C SER A 12 39.51 1.91 8.70
N LEU A 13 39.65 2.12 7.39
CA LEU A 13 39.36 3.39 6.70
C LEU A 13 37.86 3.55 6.37
N ASN A 14 37.36 4.79 6.37
CA ASN A 14 36.09 5.15 5.73
C ASN A 14 36.19 5.06 4.19
N PHE A 15 35.06 5.07 3.47
CA PHE A 15 35.05 4.93 2.00
C PHE A 15 35.91 5.98 1.29
N GLU A 16 35.88 7.22 1.76
CA GLU A 16 36.68 8.33 1.24
C GLU A 16 38.18 8.06 1.33
N ASN A 17 38.70 7.66 2.50
CA ASN A 17 40.11 7.29 2.64
C ASN A 17 40.44 5.98 1.90
N GLN A 18 39.49 5.05 1.70
CA GLN A 18 39.69 3.90 0.80
C GLN A 18 39.87 4.34 -0.66
N ARG A 19 39.13 5.34 -1.14
CA ARG A 19 39.30 5.93 -2.48
C ARG A 19 40.60 6.73 -2.58
N LYS A 20 40.93 7.52 -1.55
CA LYS A 20 42.17 8.32 -1.46
C LYS A 20 43.42 7.42 -1.51
N VAL A 21 43.43 6.27 -0.84
CA VAL A 21 44.51 5.27 -0.94
C VAL A 21 44.77 4.83 -2.38
N ILE A 22 43.74 4.67 -3.20
CA ILE A 22 43.88 4.25 -4.59
C ILE A 22 44.34 5.42 -5.46
N LEU A 23 43.74 6.61 -5.33
CA LEU A 23 44.16 7.79 -6.10
C LEU A 23 45.63 8.14 -5.84
N LEU A 24 46.08 8.11 -4.58
CA LEU A 24 47.47 8.41 -4.24
C LEU A 24 48.45 7.33 -4.73
N ARG A 25 48.03 6.06 -4.86
CA ARG A 25 48.90 4.94 -5.29
C ARG A 25 48.88 4.69 -6.81
N ASP A 26 47.71 4.66 -7.44
CA ASP A 26 47.56 4.40 -8.88
C ASP A 26 47.91 5.63 -9.73
N VAL A 27 47.43 6.81 -9.32
CA VAL A 27 47.59 8.07 -10.07
C VAL A 27 48.86 8.79 -9.62
N LYS A 28 48.97 9.16 -8.34
CA LYS A 28 50.13 9.92 -7.83
C LYS A 28 51.38 9.07 -7.51
N LYS A 29 51.35 7.75 -7.77
CA LYS A 29 52.46 6.77 -7.57
C LYS A 29 53.10 6.68 -6.18
N GLN A 30 52.57 7.40 -5.19
CA GLN A 30 53.23 7.65 -3.90
C GLN A 30 53.56 6.38 -3.09
N SER A 31 54.61 6.47 -2.27
CA SER A 31 55.00 5.38 -1.36
C SER A 31 53.88 5.02 -0.39
N TRP A 32 53.91 3.79 0.15
CA TRP A 32 52.92 3.38 1.14
C TRP A 32 52.95 4.22 2.42
N ASP A 33 54.07 4.86 2.71
CA ASP A 33 54.25 5.69 3.89
C ASP A 33 53.80 7.14 3.67
N ASP A 34 53.90 7.66 2.45
CA ASP A 34 53.31 8.96 2.11
C ASP A 34 51.79 8.88 1.98
N VAL A 35 51.27 7.75 1.50
CA VAL A 35 49.85 7.42 1.64
C VAL A 35 49.46 7.31 3.12
N ARG A 36 50.28 6.66 3.98
CA ARG A 36 50.05 6.60 5.45
C ARG A 36 50.03 7.98 6.10
N LYS A 37 50.86 8.93 5.66
CA LYS A 37 50.85 10.34 6.12
C LYS A 37 49.52 11.04 5.79
N GLN A 38 48.86 10.70 4.67
CA GLN A 38 47.72 11.44 4.11
C GLN A 38 46.30 10.88 4.35
N VAL A 39 46.16 9.65 4.88
CA VAL A 39 44.85 9.08 5.29
C VAL A 39 44.76 8.80 6.79
N ARG A 40 43.53 8.65 7.31
CA ARG A 40 43.23 8.31 8.71
C ARG A 40 42.23 7.16 8.78
N ASN A 41 42.33 6.34 9.83
CA ASN A 41 41.30 5.35 10.14
C ASN A 41 40.11 5.95 10.88
N LEU A 42 39.07 5.16 11.13
CA LEU A 42 37.86 5.59 11.85
C LEU A 42 38.07 5.98 13.33
N LYS A 43 39.28 5.83 13.88
CA LYS A 43 39.70 6.41 15.18
C LYS A 43 40.53 7.70 15.03
N GLY A 44 40.62 8.27 13.83
CA GLY A 44 41.47 9.44 13.55
C GLY A 44 42.97 9.17 13.58
N LYS A 45 43.41 7.92 13.80
CA LYS A 45 44.84 7.56 13.87
C LYS A 45 45.42 7.22 12.50
N LYS A 46 46.74 7.38 12.33
CA LYS A 46 47.50 6.95 11.14
C LYS A 46 47.28 5.43 10.94
N PRO A 47 46.86 4.95 9.74
CA PRO A 47 46.68 3.53 9.47
C PRO A 47 48.01 2.79 9.30
N THR A 48 48.05 1.47 9.50
CA THR A 48 49.26 0.66 9.23
C THR A 48 49.40 0.38 7.74
N VAL A 49 50.63 0.31 7.21
CA VAL A 49 50.90 -0.04 5.80
C VAL A 49 50.26 -1.38 5.41
N LYS A 50 50.25 -2.37 6.33
CA LYS A 50 49.57 -3.67 6.17
C LYS A 50 48.06 -3.56 5.97
N LEU A 51 47.41 -2.51 6.52
CA LEU A 51 46.01 -2.17 6.23
C LEU A 51 45.86 -1.48 4.87
N LEU A 52 46.74 -0.55 4.51
CA LEU A 52 46.69 0.17 3.23
C LEU A 52 46.82 -0.78 2.04
N ARG A 53 47.85 -1.64 2.05
CA ARG A 53 48.07 -2.70 1.06
C ARG A 53 46.85 -3.64 0.97
N ARG A 54 46.20 -3.95 2.11
CA ARG A 54 44.98 -4.79 2.16
C ARG A 54 43.74 -4.10 1.58
N VAL A 55 43.54 -2.80 1.84
CA VAL A 55 42.45 -2.01 1.25
C VAL A 55 42.61 -1.94 -0.27
N TYR A 56 43.82 -1.62 -0.73
CA TYR A 56 44.16 -1.57 -2.15
C TYR A 56 43.97 -2.92 -2.84
N LYS A 57 44.63 -4.00 -2.37
CA LYS A 57 44.54 -5.36 -2.97
C LYS A 57 43.11 -5.92 -3.00
N ASN A 58 42.24 -5.52 -2.07
CA ASN A 58 40.86 -6.00 -2.00
C ASN A 58 39.84 -5.09 -2.72
N ASN A 59 40.26 -3.97 -3.31
CA ASN A 59 39.36 -3.12 -4.09
C ASN A 59 39.32 -3.58 -5.55
N THR A 60 38.16 -4.03 -6.01
CA THR A 60 38.00 -4.49 -7.39
C THR A 60 37.80 -3.29 -8.32
N LYS A 61 38.73 -3.05 -9.27
CA LYS A 61 38.68 -1.92 -10.22
C LYS A 61 37.28 -1.69 -10.83
N LYS A 62 36.58 -2.76 -11.25
CA LYS A 62 35.19 -2.73 -11.78
C LYS A 62 34.08 -2.28 -10.80
N LYS A 63 34.37 -1.95 -9.54
CA LYS A 63 33.37 -1.51 -8.53
C LYS A 63 33.80 -0.34 -7.62
N GLY A 64 35.05 0.10 -7.67
CA GLY A 64 35.57 1.22 -6.88
C GLY A 64 35.57 1.04 -5.35
N ARG A 65 35.08 -0.08 -4.79
CA ARG A 65 35.01 -0.37 -3.35
C ARG A 65 35.46 -1.78 -2.99
N VAL A 66 35.94 -1.95 -1.76
CA VAL A 66 36.34 -3.24 -1.18
C VAL A 66 35.11 -4.11 -0.87
N VAL A 67 35.05 -5.31 -1.44
CA VAL A 67 33.92 -6.25 -1.24
C VAL A 67 34.27 -7.31 -0.20
N TYR A 68 34.06 -6.99 1.08
CA TYR A 68 34.34 -7.90 2.20
C TYR A 68 33.41 -9.13 2.22
N LYS A 69 33.96 -10.32 1.98
CA LYS A 69 33.28 -11.63 2.08
C LYS A 69 33.12 -12.08 3.54
N TYR A 70 32.26 -11.43 4.32
CA TYR A 70 32.07 -11.61 5.78
C TYR A 70 31.53 -12.99 6.26
N LYS A 71 31.75 -14.11 5.54
CA LYS A 71 31.18 -15.44 5.88
C LYS A 71 31.71 -16.09 7.17
N LYS A 72 32.85 -15.66 7.73
CA LYS A 72 33.48 -16.29 8.94
C LYS A 72 33.72 -15.33 10.12
N CYS A 73 33.33 -14.05 10.06
CA CYS A 73 33.80 -13.03 11.03
C CYS A 73 32.91 -12.79 12.28
N GLY A 74 31.88 -13.62 12.52
CA GLY A 74 30.96 -13.49 13.67
C GLY A 74 30.04 -12.24 13.70
N ARG A 75 30.23 -11.27 12.81
CA ARG A 75 29.41 -10.04 12.76
C ARG A 75 28.06 -10.29 12.06
N LYS A 76 26.99 -9.71 12.62
CA LYS A 76 25.62 -9.82 12.08
C LYS A 76 25.48 -9.09 10.74
N PRO A 77 24.65 -9.59 9.80
CA PRO A 77 24.49 -8.99 8.48
C PRO A 77 23.91 -7.56 8.53
N TRP A 78 24.20 -6.81 7.46
CA TRP A 78 23.90 -5.40 7.26
C TRP A 78 22.55 -4.93 7.82
N LYS A 79 22.59 -3.85 8.62
CA LYS A 79 21.40 -3.07 8.97
C LYS A 79 21.34 -1.84 8.07
N VAL A 80 20.21 -1.69 7.37
CA VAL A 80 19.81 -0.40 6.79
C VAL A 80 19.60 0.59 7.94
N THR A 81 20.02 1.84 7.78
CA THR A 81 19.86 2.87 8.82
C THR A 81 18.41 3.30 8.94
N LYS A 82 17.99 3.77 10.11
CA LYS A 82 16.61 4.30 10.29
C LYS A 82 16.29 5.41 9.30
N GLY A 83 17.26 6.27 8.92
CA GLY A 83 17.07 7.30 7.90
C GLY A 83 16.68 6.72 6.53
N VAL A 84 17.44 5.73 6.05
CA VAL A 84 17.17 5.08 4.75
C VAL A 84 15.89 4.21 4.79
N GLU A 85 15.61 3.56 5.92
CA GLU A 85 14.38 2.80 6.13
C GLU A 85 13.14 3.72 6.15
N SER A 86 13.17 4.82 6.90
CA SER A 86 12.12 5.85 6.89
C SER A 86 11.97 6.55 5.53
N PHE A 87 13.06 6.76 4.79
CA PHE A 87 13.03 7.30 3.43
C PHE A 87 12.27 6.37 2.49
N LEU A 88 12.69 5.10 2.40
CA LEU A 88 12.07 4.09 1.53
C LEU A 88 10.57 3.95 1.82
N LEU A 89 10.15 4.01 3.08
CA LEU A 89 8.75 3.92 3.48
C LEU A 89 7.95 5.21 3.16
N ARG A 90 8.58 6.39 3.26
CA ARG A 90 7.95 7.68 2.91
C ARG A 90 7.75 7.78 1.40
N ARG A 91 8.80 7.53 0.60
CA ARG A 91 8.75 7.58 -0.87
C ARG A 91 7.85 6.48 -1.43
N LEU A 92 7.80 5.29 -0.82
CA LEU A 92 6.81 4.24 -1.14
C LEU A 92 5.36 4.72 -0.98
N LYS A 93 5.03 5.50 0.05
CA LYS A 93 3.66 6.03 0.21
C LYS A 93 3.32 7.01 -0.92
N ALA A 94 4.14 8.03 -1.13
CA ALA A 94 3.92 9.05 -2.17
C ALA A 94 3.79 8.41 -3.57
N LEU A 95 4.78 7.60 -3.96
CA LEU A 95 4.82 6.95 -5.27
C LEU A 95 3.64 6.02 -5.57
N ARG A 96 2.89 5.56 -4.55
CA ARG A 96 1.71 4.69 -4.73
C ARG A 96 0.41 5.44 -4.96
N CYS A 97 0.33 6.69 -4.51
CA CYS A 97 -0.73 7.61 -4.92
C CYS A 97 -0.44 8.11 -6.35
N GLU A 98 0.84 8.45 -6.63
CA GLU A 98 1.28 8.94 -7.94
C GLU A 98 1.26 7.86 -9.04
N SER A 99 1.73 6.62 -8.78
CA SER A 99 2.06 5.65 -9.84
C SER A 99 2.25 4.19 -9.36
N ILE A 100 2.86 3.33 -10.19
CA ILE A 100 3.25 1.96 -9.84
C ILE A 100 4.62 1.96 -9.13
N CYS A 101 4.62 2.07 -7.80
CA CYS A 101 5.84 1.99 -7.01
C CYS A 101 6.48 0.58 -7.05
N THR A 102 7.55 0.41 -7.84
CA THR A 102 8.36 -0.82 -7.90
C THR A 102 9.61 -0.75 -7.03
N THR A 103 10.24 -1.90 -6.76
CA THR A 103 11.53 -1.95 -6.06
C THR A 103 12.64 -1.19 -6.80
N THR A 104 12.61 -1.20 -8.14
CA THR A 104 13.62 -0.56 -8.97
C THR A 104 13.45 0.96 -8.99
N VAL A 105 12.21 1.44 -8.96
CA VAL A 105 11.92 2.87 -8.76
C VAL A 105 12.47 3.32 -7.40
N LEU A 106 12.13 2.61 -6.30
CA LEU A 106 12.67 2.94 -4.97
C LEU A 106 14.20 2.86 -4.87
N GLN A 107 14.87 2.02 -5.67
CA GLN A 107 16.33 2.01 -5.76
C GLN A 107 16.86 3.27 -6.47
N ARG A 108 16.24 3.68 -7.59
CA ARG A 108 16.57 4.91 -8.32
C ARG A 108 16.38 6.14 -7.44
N GLU A 109 15.22 6.29 -6.80
CA GLU A 109 14.96 7.39 -5.87
C GLU A 109 16.01 7.46 -4.75
N LEU A 110 16.37 6.32 -4.15
CA LEU A 110 17.35 6.28 -3.06
C LEU A 110 18.79 6.61 -3.51
N VAL A 111 19.15 6.25 -4.74
CA VAL A 111 20.42 6.67 -5.35
C VAL A 111 20.41 8.19 -5.59
N ASN A 112 19.38 8.71 -6.27
CA ASN A 112 19.27 10.12 -6.63
C ASN A 112 19.20 11.03 -5.39
N GLU A 113 18.26 10.76 -4.48
CA GLU A 113 17.97 11.64 -3.34
C GLU A 113 18.96 11.52 -2.17
N LYS A 114 19.71 10.42 -2.05
CA LYS A 114 20.52 10.13 -0.85
C LYS A 114 21.92 9.59 -1.15
N GLY A 115 22.29 9.37 -2.43
CA GLY A 115 23.57 8.81 -2.84
C GLY A 115 23.76 7.32 -2.48
N VAL A 116 22.66 6.59 -2.22
CA VAL A 116 22.70 5.26 -1.60
C VAL A 116 22.19 4.18 -2.57
N ASP A 117 23.13 3.47 -3.20
CA ASP A 117 22.80 2.23 -3.91
C ASP A 117 22.58 1.07 -2.92
N LEU A 118 21.32 0.66 -2.77
CA LEU A 118 20.94 -0.60 -2.13
C LEU A 118 20.43 -1.57 -3.19
N GLU A 119 20.95 -2.80 -3.19
CA GLU A 119 20.34 -3.90 -3.92
C GLU A 119 18.82 -3.94 -3.69
N ALA A 120 18.05 -4.11 -4.76
CA ALA A 120 16.63 -4.42 -4.67
C ALA A 120 16.33 -5.60 -3.71
N SER A 121 17.26 -6.56 -3.53
CA SER A 121 17.16 -7.66 -2.55
C SER A 121 17.02 -7.17 -1.09
N THR A 122 17.63 -6.02 -0.77
CA THR A 122 17.66 -5.40 0.55
C THR A 122 16.47 -4.47 0.75
N ILE A 123 16.10 -3.69 -0.27
CA ILE A 123 14.87 -2.87 -0.25
C ILE A 123 13.65 -3.77 0.01
N ARG A 124 13.52 -4.92 -0.66
CA ARG A 124 12.44 -5.89 -0.40
C ARG A 124 12.38 -6.38 1.06
N LYS A 125 13.54 -6.55 1.71
CA LYS A 125 13.61 -6.98 3.13
C LYS A 125 13.16 -5.86 4.08
N VAL A 126 13.48 -4.60 3.77
CA VAL A 126 12.98 -3.43 4.52
C VAL A 126 11.46 -3.32 4.39
N LEU A 127 10.92 -3.38 3.17
CA LEU A 127 9.48 -3.28 2.93
C LEU A 127 8.71 -4.42 3.62
N THR A 128 9.17 -5.67 3.47
CA THR A 128 8.55 -6.85 4.10
C THR A 128 8.54 -6.74 5.63
N ARG A 129 9.63 -6.23 6.24
CA ARG A 129 9.72 -6.02 7.70
C ARG A 129 8.67 -5.03 8.22
N ASN A 130 8.32 -4.03 7.40
CA ASN A 130 7.33 -3.01 7.73
C ASN A 130 5.91 -3.38 7.24
N GLY A 131 5.69 -4.67 6.94
CA GLY A 131 4.38 -5.23 6.57
C GLY A 131 3.97 -5.01 5.11
N TYR A 132 4.82 -4.42 4.27
CA TYR A 132 4.56 -4.22 2.84
C TYR A 132 5.01 -5.45 2.03
N PHE A 133 4.08 -6.04 1.28
CA PHE A 133 4.29 -7.21 0.45
C PHE A 133 4.06 -6.87 -1.03
N TRP A 134 4.72 -7.58 -1.94
CA TRP A 134 4.43 -7.48 -3.38
C TRP A 134 3.14 -8.26 -3.68
N LEU A 135 2.02 -7.55 -3.73
CA LEU A 135 0.68 -8.10 -3.90
C LEU A 135 0.05 -7.55 -5.18
N THR A 136 -0.99 -8.19 -5.68
CA THR A 136 -1.71 -7.68 -6.86
C THR A 136 -2.28 -6.27 -6.60
N ARG A 137 -2.42 -5.40 -7.61
CA ARG A 137 -3.21 -4.14 -7.49
C ARG A 137 -4.64 -4.49 -7.06
N ALA A 138 -5.31 -3.59 -6.34
CA ALA A 138 -6.76 -3.64 -6.25
C ALA A 138 -7.34 -3.36 -7.65
N GLN A 139 -8.23 -4.23 -8.12
CA GLN A 139 -9.15 -3.84 -9.21
C GLN A 139 -10.32 -3.05 -8.59
N LYS A 140 -10.97 -2.19 -9.37
CA LYS A 140 -12.19 -1.47 -8.93
C LYS A 140 -13.25 -2.47 -8.45
N ARG A 141 -14.12 -2.04 -7.54
CA ARG A 141 -15.04 -2.92 -6.79
C ARG A 141 -16.01 -3.67 -7.71
N LYS A 142 -16.35 -4.89 -7.32
CA LYS A 142 -17.35 -5.74 -7.98
C LYS A 142 -18.73 -5.47 -7.40
N TYR A 143 -19.73 -5.21 -8.24
CA TYR A 143 -21.10 -4.92 -7.82
C TYR A 143 -22.05 -6.13 -8.00
N SER A 144 -23.26 -5.99 -7.47
CA SER A 144 -24.31 -7.02 -7.53
C SER A 144 -24.93 -7.07 -8.93
N PRO A 145 -24.86 -8.19 -9.68
CA PRO A 145 -25.22 -8.26 -11.09
C PRO A 145 -26.51 -9.07 -11.32
N ASP A 146 -27.50 -8.90 -10.44
CA ASP A 146 -28.61 -9.84 -10.30
C ASP A 146 -29.53 -9.87 -11.55
N ALA A 147 -29.68 -8.73 -12.23
CA ALA A 147 -30.42 -8.65 -13.51
C ALA A 147 -29.82 -9.53 -14.63
N VAL A 148 -28.48 -9.64 -14.72
CA VAL A 148 -27.79 -10.46 -15.74
C VAL A 148 -27.91 -11.96 -15.43
N LEU A 149 -28.18 -12.32 -14.18
CA LEU A 149 -28.32 -13.71 -13.75
C LEU A 149 -29.72 -14.30 -14.00
N ARG A 150 -30.76 -13.45 -13.94
CA ARG A 150 -32.15 -13.82 -14.29
C ARG A 150 -32.27 -14.25 -15.76
N MET A 151 -31.46 -13.69 -16.65
CA MET A 151 -31.47 -14.04 -18.09
C MET A 151 -30.87 -15.43 -18.36
N SER A 152 -31.50 -16.18 -19.27
CA SER A 152 -30.97 -17.41 -19.88
C SER A 152 -29.74 -17.11 -20.76
N LYS A 153 -29.03 -18.16 -21.25
CA LYS A 153 -27.90 -17.92 -22.18
C LYS A 153 -28.41 -17.36 -23.53
N ALA A 154 -29.56 -17.84 -24.01
CA ALA A 154 -30.16 -17.36 -25.24
C ALA A 154 -30.63 -15.90 -25.11
N GLN A 155 -31.40 -15.58 -24.07
CA GLN A 155 -31.86 -14.21 -23.77
C GLN A 155 -30.69 -13.24 -23.61
N LEU A 156 -29.59 -13.64 -22.94
CA LEU A 156 -28.40 -12.81 -22.82
C LEU A 156 -27.68 -12.62 -24.17
N ARG A 157 -27.67 -13.63 -25.05
CA ARG A 157 -27.08 -13.54 -26.40
C ARG A 157 -27.90 -12.61 -27.31
N GLU A 158 -29.22 -12.60 -27.14
CA GLU A 158 -30.14 -11.70 -27.85
C GLU A 158 -30.03 -10.26 -27.34
N ARG A 159 -30.03 -10.05 -26.01
CA ARG A 159 -29.91 -8.73 -25.35
C ARG A 159 -28.46 -8.22 -25.22
N LEU A 160 -27.47 -8.87 -25.82
CA LEU A 160 -26.08 -8.41 -25.83
C LEU A 160 -25.49 -8.50 -27.24
N SER A 161 -25.98 -7.64 -28.13
CA SER A 161 -25.45 -7.50 -29.48
C SER A 161 -24.00 -6.98 -29.46
N LEU A 162 -23.66 -6.12 -28.49
CA LEU A 162 -22.34 -5.49 -28.38
C LEU A 162 -21.93 -5.19 -26.93
N SER A 163 -20.62 -5.19 -26.67
CA SER A 163 -19.97 -4.53 -25.53
C SER A 163 -18.98 -3.47 -26.07
N LEU A 164 -19.12 -2.23 -25.59
CA LEU A 164 -18.44 -1.02 -26.07
C LEU A 164 -17.72 -0.31 -24.92
N ASP A 165 -16.55 0.26 -25.21
CA ASP A 165 -15.79 1.18 -24.33
C ASP A 165 -14.72 1.93 -25.17
N GLY A 166 -14.23 3.06 -24.68
CA GLY A 166 -13.10 3.80 -25.23
C GLY A 166 -11.80 3.56 -24.46
N VAL A 167 -10.90 2.73 -24.99
CA VAL A 167 -9.63 2.42 -24.31
C VAL A 167 -8.53 3.42 -24.61
N VAL A 168 -7.89 3.92 -23.56
CA VAL A 168 -6.67 4.71 -23.69
C VAL A 168 -5.46 3.78 -23.90
N LEU A 169 -4.71 3.98 -25.00
CA LEU A 169 -3.53 3.15 -25.35
C LEU A 169 -2.27 4.01 -25.49
N SER A 170 -1.34 3.87 -24.55
CA SER A 170 -0.03 4.53 -24.57
C SER A 170 0.98 3.83 -25.48
N MET A 171 1.75 4.60 -26.24
CA MET A 171 2.97 4.14 -26.92
C MET A 171 4.12 3.90 -25.91
N ALA A 172 5.13 3.15 -26.31
CA ALA A 172 6.37 3.03 -25.55
C ALA A 172 7.24 4.31 -25.66
N PRO A 173 8.02 4.67 -24.63
CA PRO A 173 9.03 5.75 -24.73
C PRO A 173 10.04 5.53 -25.87
N LYS A 174 10.63 6.62 -26.37
CA LYS A 174 11.71 6.56 -27.38
C LYS A 174 13.03 6.06 -26.78
N ASP A 175 13.35 6.47 -25.55
CA ASP A 175 14.58 6.07 -24.86
C ASP A 175 14.60 4.54 -24.59
N PRO A 176 15.70 3.82 -24.88
CA PRO A 176 15.79 2.38 -24.66
C PRO A 176 15.61 1.94 -23.21
N LEU A 177 16.08 2.71 -22.22
CA LEU A 177 16.00 2.36 -20.79
C LEU A 177 14.59 2.62 -20.24
N GLU A 178 13.95 3.73 -20.59
CA GLU A 178 12.54 3.99 -20.30
C GLU A 178 11.63 2.98 -20.99
N ARG A 179 11.88 2.64 -22.26
CA ARG A 179 11.18 1.57 -22.98
C ARG A 179 11.38 0.21 -22.32
N GLN A 180 12.59 -0.08 -21.81
CA GLN A 180 12.86 -1.29 -21.02
C GLN A 180 12.02 -1.30 -19.73
N ASN A 181 11.98 -0.18 -19.00
CA ASN A 181 11.18 -0.04 -17.79
C ASN A 181 9.69 -0.20 -18.10
N TRP A 182 9.14 0.53 -19.07
CA TRP A 182 7.73 0.49 -19.50
C TRP A 182 7.29 -0.92 -19.93
N CYS A 183 8.12 -1.65 -20.68
CA CYS A 183 7.85 -3.05 -21.04
C CYS A 183 7.91 -4.00 -19.83
N ALA A 184 8.81 -3.73 -18.87
CA ALA A 184 8.96 -4.52 -17.64
C ALA A 184 7.88 -4.21 -16.57
N HIS A 185 7.17 -3.10 -16.69
CA HIS A 185 6.05 -2.75 -15.82
C HIS A 185 4.84 -3.63 -16.15
N GLY A 186 4.69 -4.72 -15.40
CA GLY A 186 3.47 -5.51 -15.40
C GLY A 186 2.46 -4.94 -14.40
N ASP A 187 1.43 -4.25 -14.90
CA ASP A 187 0.32 -3.56 -14.18
C ASP A 187 -0.42 -4.37 -13.10
N THR A 188 -0.01 -5.61 -12.84
CA THR A 188 -0.71 -6.55 -11.98
C THR A 188 -0.38 -6.41 -10.50
N HIS A 189 0.77 -5.85 -10.09
CA HIS A 189 1.26 -5.88 -8.69
C HIS A 189 1.92 -4.57 -8.23
N MET A 190 1.87 -4.31 -6.91
CA MET A 190 2.60 -3.23 -6.22
C MET A 190 2.96 -3.59 -4.75
N TRP A 191 3.80 -2.80 -4.09
CA TRP A 191 4.17 -2.96 -2.68
C TRP A 191 3.10 -2.43 -1.72
N ARG A 192 2.29 -3.30 -1.12
CA ARG A 192 1.19 -2.90 -0.21
C ARG A 192 1.04 -3.82 1.02
N LYS A 193 0.44 -3.31 2.10
CA LYS A 193 0.12 -4.16 3.27
C LYS A 193 -1.01 -5.13 2.92
N ARG A 194 -1.16 -6.19 3.72
CA ARG A 194 -2.26 -7.17 3.54
C ARG A 194 -3.65 -6.60 3.86
N CYS A 195 -3.74 -5.65 4.79
CA CYS A 195 -4.99 -4.89 5.06
C CYS A 195 -5.32 -3.89 3.93
N GLU A 196 -4.31 -3.31 3.28
CA GLU A 196 -4.46 -2.42 2.10
C GLU A 196 -4.94 -3.17 0.84
N ALA A 197 -5.40 -4.42 0.94
CA ALA A 197 -5.76 -5.29 -0.18
C ALA A 197 -6.99 -4.79 -0.99
N ALA A 198 -7.87 -4.00 -0.37
CA ALA A 198 -9.14 -3.55 -0.96
C ALA A 198 -9.36 -2.02 -0.97
N SER A 199 -8.35 -1.21 -0.59
CA SER A 199 -8.43 0.27 -0.73
C SER A 199 -8.46 0.65 -2.23
N PRO A 200 -9.47 1.43 -2.69
CA PRO A 200 -9.54 1.90 -4.08
C PRO A 200 -8.46 2.94 -4.41
N ASP A 201 -8.19 3.80 -3.44
CA ASP A 201 -7.26 4.95 -3.48
C ASP A 201 -5.81 4.47 -3.73
N LEU A 202 -5.51 3.25 -3.28
CA LEU A 202 -4.23 2.57 -3.49
C LEU A 202 -4.21 1.67 -4.74
N ALA A 203 -5.14 1.87 -5.68
CA ALA A 203 -5.05 1.31 -7.03
C ALA A 203 -3.97 2.04 -7.87
N GLY A 204 -3.76 3.34 -7.64
CA GLY A 204 -2.87 4.20 -8.42
C GLY A 204 -3.40 4.51 -9.83
N ASN A 205 -3.06 5.67 -10.39
CA ASN A 205 -3.58 6.12 -11.68
C ASN A 205 -2.88 5.44 -12.89
N ASP A 206 -3.66 5.12 -13.91
CA ASP A 206 -3.18 4.60 -15.20
C ASP A 206 -2.80 5.79 -16.12
N ALA A 207 -1.52 6.17 -16.12
CA ALA A 207 -1.01 7.39 -16.74
C ALA A 207 -0.92 7.29 -18.29
N TYR A 208 -2.07 7.41 -18.98
CA TYR A 208 -2.19 7.30 -20.44
C TYR A 208 -3.00 8.48 -21.04
N GLY A 209 -2.83 8.81 -22.33
CA GLY A 209 -3.27 10.11 -22.86
C GLY A 209 -4.02 10.20 -24.20
N LYS A 210 -4.43 9.11 -24.88
CA LYS A 210 -5.26 9.13 -26.12
C LYS A 210 -6.21 7.92 -26.20
N GLN A 211 -7.52 8.16 -26.36
CA GLN A 211 -8.59 7.15 -26.33
C GLN A 211 -8.88 6.53 -27.71
N VAL A 212 -9.32 5.27 -27.72
CA VAL A 212 -9.66 4.49 -28.92
C VAL A 212 -10.96 3.70 -28.68
N PRO A 213 -12.11 4.12 -29.24
CA PRO A 213 -13.38 3.39 -29.17
C PRO A 213 -13.38 2.11 -30.02
N LEU A 214 -13.49 0.96 -29.36
CA LEU A 214 -13.54 -0.36 -30.01
C LEU A 214 -14.55 -1.26 -29.28
N CYS A 215 -15.00 -2.33 -29.92
CA CYS A 215 -16.14 -3.12 -29.46
C CYS A 215 -15.87 -4.63 -29.53
N ILE A 216 -16.58 -5.40 -28.71
CA ILE A 216 -16.57 -6.88 -28.75
C ILE A 216 -17.98 -7.46 -28.63
N SER A 217 -18.19 -8.66 -29.15
CA SER A 217 -19.39 -9.49 -28.93
C SER A 217 -18.99 -10.96 -28.82
N GLU A 218 -19.94 -11.90 -28.75
CA GLU A 218 -19.62 -13.34 -28.91
C GLU A 218 -19.05 -13.69 -30.30
N GLY A 219 -19.29 -12.87 -31.33
CA GLY A 219 -18.73 -13.05 -32.68
C GLY A 219 -17.28 -12.59 -32.84
N GLY A 220 -16.77 -11.73 -31.94
CA GLY A 220 -15.38 -11.30 -31.97
C GLY A 220 -15.14 -9.85 -31.54
N PHE A 221 -14.30 -9.13 -32.29
CA PHE A 221 -13.85 -7.76 -32.06
C PHE A 221 -13.99 -6.89 -33.31
N ALA A 222 -14.53 -5.68 -33.16
CA ALA A 222 -14.62 -4.65 -34.19
C ALA A 222 -14.00 -3.31 -33.71
N THR A 223 -13.55 -2.49 -34.66
CA THR A 223 -13.01 -1.14 -34.43
C THR A 223 -14.01 -0.13 -34.96
N VAL A 224 -14.50 0.79 -34.13
CA VAL A 224 -15.41 1.86 -34.57
C VAL A 224 -14.61 3.07 -35.06
N VAL A 225 -13.66 3.59 -34.26
CA VAL A 225 -12.84 4.74 -34.66
C VAL A 225 -11.47 4.76 -33.98
N PHE A 226 -10.52 5.49 -34.57
CA PHE A 226 -9.28 5.93 -33.92
C PHE A 226 -9.32 7.46 -33.79
N HIS A 227 -9.56 7.98 -32.60
CA HIS A 227 -9.77 9.42 -32.43
C HIS A 227 -8.46 10.23 -32.31
N LYS A 228 -8.52 11.54 -32.59
CA LYS A 228 -7.38 12.47 -32.48
C LYS A 228 -7.23 13.02 -31.05
N SER A 229 -8.34 13.34 -30.40
CA SER A 229 -8.43 13.97 -29.07
C SER A 229 -8.13 12.98 -27.92
N LYS A 230 -8.24 13.46 -26.66
CA LYS A 230 -8.16 12.60 -25.47
C LYS A 230 -9.46 11.82 -25.19
N LYS A 231 -10.61 12.36 -25.60
CA LYS A 231 -11.97 11.85 -25.34
C LYS A 231 -12.93 12.40 -26.41
N LEU A 232 -13.91 11.60 -26.84
CA LEU A 232 -14.95 12.05 -27.78
C LEU A 232 -15.87 13.09 -27.13
N CYS A 233 -16.34 14.06 -27.91
CA CYS A 233 -17.47 14.91 -27.54
C CYS A 233 -18.81 14.29 -27.98
N THR A 234 -19.91 14.92 -27.59
CA THR A 234 -21.28 14.52 -27.95
C THR A 234 -21.53 14.49 -29.46
N VAL A 235 -21.10 15.53 -30.17
CA VAL A 235 -21.33 15.69 -31.62
C VAL A 235 -20.52 14.65 -32.38
N GLU A 236 -19.21 14.56 -32.13
CA GLU A 236 -18.31 13.55 -32.72
C GLU A 236 -18.85 12.12 -32.57
N TRP A 237 -19.51 11.80 -31.44
CA TRP A 237 -20.12 10.49 -31.22
C TRP A 237 -21.44 10.31 -31.98
N ALA A 238 -22.30 11.33 -32.02
CA ALA A 238 -23.52 11.30 -32.83
C ALA A 238 -23.20 11.11 -34.32
N ASP A 239 -22.19 11.79 -34.84
CA ASP A 239 -21.72 11.65 -36.24
C ASP A 239 -21.18 10.24 -36.54
N ILE A 240 -20.53 9.60 -35.56
CA ILE A 240 -20.06 8.21 -35.65
C ILE A 240 -21.23 7.22 -35.69
N VAL A 241 -22.32 7.52 -34.98
CA VAL A 241 -23.53 6.70 -34.95
C VAL A 241 -24.34 6.89 -36.24
N ASN A 242 -24.71 8.14 -36.57
CA ASN A 242 -25.51 8.50 -37.74
C ASN A 242 -24.81 8.12 -39.05
N GLY A 243 -23.50 8.35 -39.15
CA GLY A 243 -22.68 7.90 -40.28
C GLY A 243 -22.42 6.39 -40.32
N GLY A 244 -23.27 5.57 -39.69
CA GLY A 244 -23.30 4.11 -39.78
C GLY A 244 -22.08 3.35 -39.23
N LYS A 245 -21.07 4.01 -38.66
CA LYS A 245 -19.82 3.35 -38.24
C LYS A 245 -20.05 2.39 -37.08
N LEU A 246 -20.96 2.72 -36.16
CA LEU A 246 -21.35 1.83 -35.07
C LEU A 246 -22.20 0.65 -35.56
N THR A 247 -23.19 0.87 -36.43
CA THR A 247 -24.06 -0.20 -36.97
C THR A 247 -23.28 -1.16 -37.88
N ASN A 248 -22.35 -0.66 -38.69
CA ASN A 248 -21.45 -1.49 -39.48
C ASN A 248 -20.46 -2.28 -38.61
N ALA A 249 -19.95 -1.70 -37.52
CA ALA A 249 -19.17 -2.46 -36.54
C ALA A 249 -19.99 -3.57 -35.88
N ILE A 250 -21.26 -3.33 -35.53
CA ILE A 250 -22.18 -4.34 -35.01
C ILE A 250 -22.42 -5.44 -36.05
N ARG A 251 -22.77 -5.10 -37.30
CA ARG A 251 -22.98 -6.07 -38.40
C ARG A 251 -21.76 -6.96 -38.64
N SER A 252 -20.54 -6.39 -38.60
CA SER A 252 -19.27 -7.13 -38.77
C SER A 252 -18.99 -8.17 -37.68
N LEU A 253 -19.77 -8.18 -36.61
CA LEU A 253 -19.66 -9.10 -35.48
C LEU A 253 -20.73 -10.21 -35.50
N SER A 254 -21.43 -10.41 -36.62
CA SER A 254 -22.45 -11.44 -36.83
C SER A 254 -23.46 -11.56 -35.67
N PRO A 255 -24.21 -10.47 -35.36
CA PRO A 255 -25.17 -10.45 -34.27
C PRO A 255 -26.38 -11.34 -34.60
N THR A 256 -27.10 -11.81 -33.58
CA THR A 256 -28.30 -12.64 -33.75
C THR A 256 -29.41 -11.96 -34.57
N LYS A 257 -29.47 -10.63 -34.56
CA LYS A 257 -30.37 -9.82 -35.39
C LYS A 257 -29.53 -8.94 -36.33
N PRO A 258 -29.30 -9.33 -37.59
CA PRO A 258 -28.39 -8.60 -38.50
C PRO A 258 -28.91 -7.24 -38.98
N ARG A 259 -30.22 -6.98 -38.83
CA ARG A 259 -30.87 -5.69 -39.11
C ARG A 259 -31.27 -4.90 -37.85
N GLY A 260 -30.96 -5.41 -36.66
CA GLY A 260 -31.38 -4.84 -35.38
C GLY A 260 -32.77 -5.30 -34.91
N PRO A 261 -33.37 -4.68 -33.88
CA PRO A 261 -32.74 -3.68 -33.00
C PRO A 261 -31.58 -4.27 -32.19
N TRP A 262 -30.62 -3.44 -31.81
CA TRP A 262 -29.37 -3.87 -31.15
C TRP A 262 -29.25 -3.37 -29.72
N TRP A 263 -28.72 -4.22 -28.84
CA TRP A 263 -28.43 -3.88 -27.45
C TRP A 263 -26.93 -3.75 -27.23
N VAL A 264 -26.49 -2.55 -26.85
CA VAL A 264 -25.08 -2.18 -26.66
C VAL A 264 -24.80 -1.94 -25.19
N LEU A 265 -24.04 -2.85 -24.57
CA LEU A 265 -23.55 -2.69 -23.20
C LEU A 265 -22.35 -1.74 -23.18
N CYS A 266 -22.52 -0.57 -22.58
CA CYS A 266 -21.49 0.46 -22.44
C CYS A 266 -21.30 0.86 -20.97
N ASP A 267 -20.26 1.64 -20.71
CA ASP A 267 -20.16 2.36 -19.44
C ASP A 267 -21.12 3.57 -19.41
N ASN A 268 -21.06 4.37 -18.34
CA ASN A 268 -21.94 5.53 -18.16
C ASN A 268 -21.21 6.83 -18.46
N GLU A 269 -20.41 6.85 -19.53
CA GLU A 269 -19.81 8.09 -20.01
C GLU A 269 -20.89 9.07 -20.46
N THR A 270 -20.75 10.35 -20.06
CA THR A 270 -21.84 11.33 -20.14
C THR A 270 -22.25 11.63 -21.58
N PHE A 271 -21.28 11.73 -22.51
CA PHE A 271 -21.54 12.01 -23.92
C PHE A 271 -22.49 10.97 -24.53
N LEU A 272 -22.32 9.68 -24.19
CA LEU A 272 -23.17 8.57 -24.67
C LEU A 272 -24.65 8.71 -24.29
N ARG A 273 -24.97 9.51 -23.25
CA ARG A 273 -26.33 9.62 -22.67
C ARG A 273 -27.00 10.98 -22.92
N THR A 274 -26.35 11.88 -23.65
CA THR A 274 -26.96 13.16 -24.07
C THR A 274 -28.14 12.94 -25.01
N ALA A 275 -29.10 13.88 -25.04
CA ALA A 275 -30.28 13.78 -25.92
C ALA A 275 -29.90 13.58 -27.40
N VAL A 276 -28.91 14.32 -27.90
CA VAL A 276 -28.36 14.18 -29.26
C VAL A 276 -27.85 12.76 -29.54
N SER A 277 -27.12 12.16 -28.58
CA SER A 277 -26.63 10.78 -28.72
C SER A 277 -27.76 9.76 -28.63
N GLN A 278 -28.73 9.96 -27.74
CA GLN A 278 -29.90 9.08 -27.64
C GLN A 278 -30.76 9.12 -28.91
N ALA A 279 -30.94 10.29 -29.52
CA ALA A 279 -31.61 10.44 -30.81
C ALA A 279 -30.87 9.69 -31.93
N ALA A 280 -29.55 9.83 -32.00
CA ALA A 280 -28.72 9.07 -32.94
C ALA A 280 -28.81 7.55 -32.71
N HIS A 281 -28.84 7.08 -31.45
CA HIS A 281 -29.05 5.66 -31.13
C HIS A 281 -30.44 5.18 -31.56
N LYS A 282 -31.50 5.95 -31.26
CA LYS A 282 -32.88 5.63 -31.67
C LYS A 282 -33.01 5.53 -33.19
N ALA A 283 -32.47 6.51 -33.93
CA ALA A 283 -32.46 6.53 -35.40
C ALA A 283 -31.71 5.36 -36.04
N GLN A 284 -30.73 4.78 -35.33
CA GLN A 284 -29.97 3.60 -35.77
C GLN A 284 -30.46 2.27 -35.15
N GLY A 285 -31.61 2.25 -34.46
CA GLY A 285 -32.16 1.04 -33.86
C GLY A 285 -31.33 0.48 -32.69
N ILE A 286 -30.58 1.33 -31.98
CA ILE A 286 -29.67 0.97 -30.89
C ILE A 286 -30.27 1.33 -29.53
N SER A 287 -30.24 0.37 -28.60
CA SER A 287 -30.56 0.56 -27.18
C SER A 287 -29.30 0.40 -26.32
N LEU A 288 -29.01 1.36 -25.45
CA LEU A 288 -27.87 1.30 -24.53
C LEU A 288 -28.21 0.55 -23.23
N TRP A 289 -27.50 -0.53 -22.95
CA TRP A 289 -27.56 -1.22 -21.65
C TRP A 289 -26.52 -0.61 -20.70
N SER A 290 -26.99 -0.05 -19.58
CA SER A 290 -26.13 0.56 -18.56
C SER A 290 -25.42 -0.48 -17.68
N VAL A 291 -24.10 -0.30 -17.52
CA VAL A 291 -23.32 -0.97 -16.46
C VAL A 291 -23.47 -0.18 -15.16
N PRO A 292 -23.64 -0.81 -13.98
CA PRO A 292 -23.71 -0.08 -12.71
C PRO A 292 -22.45 0.78 -12.44
N PRO A 293 -22.57 1.99 -11.86
CA PRO A 293 -21.44 2.89 -11.67
C PRO A 293 -20.21 2.23 -11.04
N ARG A 294 -19.03 2.56 -11.55
CA ARG A 294 -17.72 2.06 -11.07
C ARG A 294 -17.51 0.52 -11.18
N SER A 295 -18.24 -0.18 -12.05
CA SER A 295 -18.21 -1.66 -12.22
C SER A 295 -17.51 -2.17 -13.51
N PRO A 296 -16.22 -1.88 -13.78
CA PRO A 296 -15.55 -2.30 -15.02
C PRO A 296 -15.38 -3.81 -15.14
N ASP A 297 -15.53 -4.59 -14.07
CA ASP A 297 -15.50 -6.05 -14.17
C ASP A 297 -16.77 -6.65 -14.81
N LEU A 298 -17.86 -5.86 -14.83
CA LEU A 298 -19.12 -6.18 -15.51
C LEU A 298 -19.14 -5.73 -16.98
N ASN A 299 -18.23 -4.87 -17.44
CA ASN A 299 -18.06 -4.60 -18.87
C ASN A 299 -17.05 -5.61 -19.46
N PRO A 300 -17.46 -6.54 -20.36
CA PRO A 300 -16.58 -7.58 -20.89
C PRO A 300 -15.28 -7.06 -21.53
N VAL A 301 -15.35 -5.89 -22.17
CA VAL A 301 -14.27 -5.33 -22.99
C VAL A 301 -13.04 -4.87 -22.18
N GLU A 302 -13.20 -4.51 -20.91
CA GLU A 302 -12.08 -4.19 -19.99
C GLU A 302 -11.09 -5.37 -19.83
N LYS A 303 -11.57 -6.61 -19.90
CA LYS A 303 -10.71 -7.80 -19.95
C LYS A 303 -9.93 -7.90 -21.25
N PHE A 304 -10.55 -7.50 -22.38
CA PHE A 304 -9.91 -7.45 -23.68
C PHE A 304 -8.86 -6.33 -23.73
N TRP A 305 -9.10 -5.16 -23.12
CA TRP A 305 -8.06 -4.13 -22.92
C TRP A 305 -6.87 -4.64 -22.12
N ALA A 306 -7.13 -5.32 -20.99
CA ALA A 306 -6.08 -5.89 -20.15
C ALA A 306 -5.26 -6.99 -20.87
N TRP A 307 -5.84 -7.64 -21.89
CA TRP A 307 -5.13 -8.53 -22.81
C TRP A 307 -4.38 -7.77 -23.92
N LEU A 308 -5.00 -6.77 -24.53
CA LEU A 308 -4.47 -5.99 -25.64
C LEU A 308 -3.24 -5.17 -25.20
N ARG A 309 -3.34 -4.38 -24.12
CA ARG A 309 -2.22 -3.62 -23.52
C ARG A 309 -1.03 -4.54 -23.24
N ARG A 310 -1.28 -5.74 -22.68
CA ARG A 310 -0.26 -6.76 -22.40
C ARG A 310 0.38 -7.33 -23.67
N THR A 311 -0.41 -7.55 -24.72
CA THR A 311 0.05 -8.11 -25.99
C THR A 311 0.89 -7.09 -26.77
N LEU A 312 0.50 -5.80 -26.74
CA LEU A 312 1.26 -4.69 -27.31
C LEU A 312 2.62 -4.52 -26.59
N ARG A 313 2.63 -4.47 -25.24
CA ARG A 313 3.90 -4.46 -24.46
C ARG A 313 4.80 -5.66 -24.75
N GLN A 314 4.24 -6.84 -25.02
CA GLN A 314 5.03 -8.02 -25.41
C GLN A 314 5.65 -7.88 -26.81
N LYS A 315 4.98 -7.21 -27.77
CA LYS A 315 5.56 -6.88 -29.09
C LYS A 315 6.68 -5.84 -28.95
N ASP A 316 6.46 -4.77 -28.19
CA ASP A 316 7.49 -3.75 -27.94
C ASP A 316 8.71 -4.27 -27.16
N TRP A 317 8.52 -5.23 -26.26
CA TRP A 317 9.64 -5.93 -25.59
C TRP A 317 10.43 -6.84 -26.55
N ALA A 318 9.78 -7.41 -27.57
CA ALA A 318 10.45 -8.16 -28.62
C ALA A 318 11.23 -7.24 -29.57
N ASP A 319 10.67 -6.08 -29.94
CA ASP A 319 11.37 -5.05 -30.72
C ASP A 319 12.61 -4.53 -30.00
N LEU A 320 12.48 -4.15 -28.73
CA LEU A 320 13.59 -3.65 -27.92
C LEU A 320 14.74 -4.67 -27.82
N ARG A 321 14.42 -5.96 -27.75
CA ARG A 321 15.41 -7.06 -27.78
C ARG A 321 16.03 -7.29 -29.15
N ALA A 322 15.34 -6.91 -30.21
CA ALA A 322 15.82 -6.96 -31.59
C ALA A 322 16.45 -5.64 -32.06
N GLY A 323 16.80 -4.73 -31.13
CA GLY A 323 17.40 -3.42 -31.44
C GLY A 323 16.49 -2.43 -32.17
N ARG A 324 15.24 -2.79 -32.48
CA ARG A 324 14.34 -1.95 -33.28
C ARG A 324 13.92 -0.71 -32.50
N LYS A 325 13.95 0.45 -33.16
CA LYS A 325 13.51 1.76 -32.63
C LYS A 325 12.07 1.70 -32.10
N ALA A 326 11.70 2.66 -31.24
CA ALA A 326 10.30 2.81 -30.81
C ALA A 326 9.42 3.22 -31.99
N LEU A 327 8.18 2.72 -32.04
CA LEU A 327 7.24 3.06 -33.12
C LEU A 327 6.78 4.52 -33.02
N ASP A 328 6.52 5.13 -34.18
CA ASP A 328 5.74 6.35 -34.28
C ASP A 328 4.22 6.09 -34.12
N LYS A 329 3.41 7.15 -34.18
CA LYS A 329 1.95 7.09 -33.99
C LYS A 329 1.24 6.28 -35.08
N LYS A 330 1.61 6.44 -36.36
CA LYS A 330 1.02 5.76 -37.53
C LYS A 330 1.36 4.27 -37.47
N ALA A 331 2.62 3.93 -37.23
CA ALA A 331 3.07 2.54 -37.05
C ALA A 331 2.44 1.88 -35.81
N TYR A 332 2.28 2.60 -34.69
CA TYR A 332 1.61 2.06 -33.51
C TYR A 332 0.11 1.82 -33.75
N GLN A 333 -0.60 2.75 -34.41
CA GLN A 333 -2.00 2.53 -34.81
C GLN A 333 -2.15 1.34 -35.75
N ALA A 334 -1.27 1.17 -36.74
CA ALA A 334 -1.22 0.00 -37.60
C ALA A 334 -0.96 -1.30 -36.80
N ARG A 335 -0.07 -1.28 -35.80
CA ARG A 335 0.17 -2.39 -34.87
C ARG A 335 -1.06 -2.72 -34.01
N VAL A 336 -1.83 -1.74 -33.55
CA VAL A 336 -3.08 -1.99 -32.82
C VAL A 336 -4.08 -2.69 -33.73
N ARG A 337 -4.33 -2.13 -34.93
CA ARG A 337 -5.24 -2.71 -35.94
C ARG A 337 -4.86 -4.16 -36.30
N SER A 338 -3.60 -4.41 -36.67
CA SER A 338 -3.14 -5.76 -37.03
C SER A 338 -3.15 -6.74 -35.86
N THR A 339 -2.94 -6.27 -34.62
CA THR A 339 -3.08 -7.13 -33.43
C THR A 339 -4.52 -7.56 -33.21
N CYS A 340 -5.49 -6.64 -33.34
CA CYS A 340 -6.89 -6.94 -33.09
C CYS A 340 -7.60 -7.66 -34.25
N ARG A 341 -7.06 -7.58 -35.48
CA ARG A 341 -7.47 -8.43 -36.62
C ARG A 341 -7.01 -9.89 -36.52
N THR A 342 -6.12 -10.26 -35.58
CA THR A 342 -5.69 -11.67 -35.46
C THR A 342 -6.83 -12.58 -34.99
N LYS A 343 -6.92 -13.81 -35.55
CA LYS A 343 -7.85 -14.86 -35.07
C LYS A 343 -7.81 -15.06 -33.53
N ARG A 344 -6.63 -14.84 -32.92
CA ARG A 344 -6.45 -14.88 -31.46
C ARG A 344 -7.11 -13.73 -30.72
N ALA A 345 -7.08 -12.50 -31.25
CA ALA A 345 -7.79 -11.37 -30.65
C ALA A 345 -9.30 -11.59 -30.70
N GLN A 346 -9.81 -12.01 -31.86
CA GLN A 346 -11.22 -12.37 -32.08
C GLN A 346 -11.70 -13.42 -31.07
N ALA A 347 -10.95 -14.52 -30.90
CA ALA A 347 -11.27 -15.56 -29.91
C ALA A 347 -11.19 -15.09 -28.44
N VAL A 348 -10.26 -14.16 -28.10
CA VAL A 348 -10.20 -13.58 -26.75
C VAL A 348 -11.37 -12.63 -26.50
N ALA A 349 -11.79 -11.85 -27.50
CA ALA A 349 -12.95 -10.97 -27.44
C ALA A 349 -14.25 -11.76 -27.20
N ALA A 350 -14.51 -12.77 -28.03
CA ALA A 350 -15.62 -13.71 -27.86
C ALA A 350 -15.62 -14.37 -26.47
N SER A 351 -14.45 -14.84 -26.00
CA SER A 351 -14.28 -15.42 -24.66
C SER A 351 -14.47 -14.41 -23.52
N CYS A 352 -14.30 -13.10 -23.76
CA CYS A 352 -14.57 -12.07 -22.77
C CYS A 352 -16.07 -11.79 -22.67
N ALA A 353 -16.75 -11.66 -23.82
CA ALA A 353 -18.19 -11.43 -23.95
C ALA A 353 -19.02 -12.58 -23.36
N GLY A 354 -18.87 -13.80 -23.87
CA GLY A 354 -19.52 -15.00 -23.30
C GLY A 354 -19.11 -15.31 -21.85
N GLY A 355 -18.01 -14.70 -21.38
CA GLY A 355 -17.56 -14.74 -20.00
C GLY A 355 -18.34 -13.85 -19.02
N LEU A 356 -19.29 -13.02 -19.48
CA LEU A 356 -20.06 -12.10 -18.64
C LEU A 356 -20.87 -12.83 -17.56
N ARG A 357 -21.77 -13.75 -17.94
CA ARG A 357 -22.63 -14.51 -17.01
C ARG A 357 -21.83 -15.26 -15.93
N LYS A 358 -20.58 -15.66 -16.23
CA LYS A 358 -19.65 -16.25 -15.25
C LYS A 358 -19.14 -15.23 -14.22
N VAL A 359 -18.76 -14.01 -14.62
CA VAL A 359 -18.41 -12.95 -13.66
C VAL A 359 -19.58 -12.66 -12.74
N CYS A 360 -20.79 -12.61 -13.31
CA CYS A 360 -22.00 -12.34 -12.53
C CYS A 360 -22.22 -13.38 -11.43
N LYS A 361 -22.12 -14.68 -11.77
CA LYS A 361 -22.20 -15.78 -10.78
C LYS A 361 -21.09 -15.70 -9.72
N GLU A 362 -19.87 -15.38 -10.15
CA GLU A 362 -18.73 -15.15 -9.24
C GLU A 362 -18.88 -13.93 -8.33
N GLY A 363 -19.72 -12.95 -8.69
CA GLY A 363 -20.05 -11.79 -7.86
C GLY A 363 -21.01 -12.17 -6.73
N VAL A 364 -22.15 -12.76 -7.07
CA VAL A 364 -23.18 -13.17 -6.08
C VAL A 364 -22.63 -14.19 -5.09
N ALA A 365 -21.87 -15.19 -5.55
CA ALA A 365 -21.24 -16.17 -4.65
C ALA A 365 -20.29 -15.51 -3.62
N LYS A 366 -19.63 -14.40 -3.98
CA LYS A 366 -18.77 -13.63 -3.06
C LYS A 366 -19.57 -12.68 -2.16
N LYS A 367 -20.72 -12.17 -2.62
CA LYS A 367 -21.68 -11.40 -1.81
C LYS A 367 -22.25 -12.27 -0.68
N GLY A 368 -22.70 -13.49 -0.99
CA GLY A 368 -23.13 -14.49 -0.01
C GLY A 368 -22.02 -14.86 0.98
N ALA A 369 -20.81 -15.16 0.48
CA ALA A 369 -19.67 -15.45 1.34
C ALA A 369 -19.29 -14.27 2.26
N MET A 370 -19.44 -13.00 1.84
CA MET A 370 -19.24 -11.84 2.72
C MET A 370 -20.37 -11.61 3.73
N ARG A 371 -21.63 -11.95 3.40
CA ARG A 371 -22.74 -11.92 4.39
C ARG A 371 -22.46 -12.93 5.52
N ILE A 372 -22.03 -14.15 5.16
CA ILE A 372 -21.60 -15.18 6.13
C ILE A 372 -20.36 -14.72 6.92
N LEU A 373 -19.36 -14.12 6.27
CA LEU A 373 -18.17 -13.59 6.96
C LEU A 373 -18.46 -12.44 7.92
N ARG A 374 -19.49 -11.62 7.67
CA ARG A 374 -19.97 -10.61 8.64
C ARG A 374 -20.65 -11.25 9.85
N SER A 375 -21.51 -12.25 9.63
CA SER A 375 -22.12 -13.06 10.69
C SER A 375 -21.07 -13.78 11.57
N LEU A 376 -19.93 -14.18 10.99
CA LEU A 376 -18.83 -14.84 11.70
C LEU A 376 -17.82 -13.90 12.39
N MET A 377 -18.06 -12.58 12.41
CA MET A 377 -17.27 -11.61 13.18
C MET A 377 -18.03 -11.18 14.43
N ALA A 378 -18.21 -12.12 15.36
CA ALA A 378 -18.91 -11.89 16.63
C ALA A 378 -18.25 -10.79 17.47
N VAL A 379 -19.08 -9.92 18.04
CA VAL A 379 -18.71 -8.93 19.05
C VAL A 379 -18.45 -9.65 20.38
N SER A 380 -17.44 -9.25 21.14
CA SER A 380 -17.12 -9.92 22.43
C SER A 380 -18.27 -9.78 23.44
N PRO A 381 -18.39 -10.67 24.44
CA PRO A 381 -19.38 -10.53 25.52
C PRO A 381 -19.31 -9.16 26.20
N LEU A 382 -18.12 -8.73 26.63
CA LEU A 382 -17.88 -7.36 27.16
C LEU A 382 -18.41 -6.25 26.25
N GLN A 383 -18.11 -6.31 24.94
CA GLN A 383 -18.62 -5.31 24.01
C GLN A 383 -20.11 -5.42 23.69
N ARG A 384 -20.82 -6.46 24.17
CA ARG A 384 -22.28 -6.53 24.14
C ARG A 384 -22.88 -6.02 25.44
N ALA A 385 -22.45 -6.53 26.59
CA ALA A 385 -22.88 -6.06 27.91
C ALA A 385 -22.68 -4.54 28.08
N LYS A 386 -21.49 -4.03 27.73
CA LYS A 386 -21.21 -2.58 27.74
C LYS A 386 -22.14 -1.77 26.84
N ARG A 387 -22.64 -2.37 25.76
CA ARG A 387 -23.58 -1.71 24.84
C ARG A 387 -25.01 -1.75 25.35
N ALA A 388 -25.41 -2.80 26.08
CA ALA A 388 -26.66 -2.85 26.82
C ALA A 388 -26.64 -1.81 27.94
N PHE A 389 -25.64 -1.85 28.84
CA PHE A 389 -25.55 -0.88 29.93
C PHE A 389 -25.54 0.58 29.46
N VAL A 390 -24.81 0.93 28.41
CA VAL A 390 -24.84 2.32 27.89
C VAL A 390 -26.19 2.71 27.29
N ILE A 391 -27.07 1.76 26.90
CA ILE A 391 -28.45 2.05 26.51
C ILE A 391 -29.29 2.36 27.76
N VAL A 392 -29.29 1.47 28.75
CA VAL A 392 -30.00 1.66 30.04
C VAL A 392 -29.59 2.95 30.75
N LEU A 393 -28.27 3.18 30.77
CA LEU A 393 -27.69 4.39 31.34
C LEU A 393 -28.10 5.65 30.56
N GLN A 394 -28.51 5.53 29.29
CA GLN A 394 -29.00 6.65 28.46
C GLN A 394 -30.52 6.87 28.59
N SER A 395 -31.35 5.83 28.63
CA SER A 395 -32.81 5.98 28.84
C SER A 395 -33.11 6.54 30.23
N ILE A 396 -32.56 5.91 31.28
CA ILE A 396 -32.76 6.37 32.66
C ILE A 396 -32.11 7.76 32.87
N ALA A 397 -31.03 8.08 32.18
CA ALA A 397 -30.50 9.45 32.17
C ALA A 397 -31.45 10.47 31.53
N ALA A 398 -32.19 10.09 30.48
CA ALA A 398 -33.21 10.95 29.86
C ALA A 398 -34.40 11.16 30.80
N ALA A 399 -34.95 10.08 31.37
CA ALA A 399 -36.09 10.12 32.30
C ALA A 399 -35.84 11.05 33.51
N TYR A 400 -34.60 11.08 34.03
CA TYR A 400 -34.21 11.94 35.16
C TYR A 400 -33.50 13.24 34.77
N SER A 401 -33.55 13.64 33.49
CA SER A 401 -32.93 14.86 32.94
C SER A 401 -31.42 15.00 33.23
N VAL A 402 -30.70 13.88 33.38
CA VAL A 402 -29.26 13.83 33.68
C VAL A 402 -28.46 13.79 32.39
N GLN A 403 -28.05 14.95 31.84
CA GLN A 403 -27.22 14.97 30.61
C GLN A 403 -25.93 14.14 30.74
N LEU A 404 -25.78 13.11 29.90
CA LEU A 404 -24.59 12.23 29.86
C LEU A 404 -23.86 12.32 28.52
N ASP A 405 -22.53 12.47 28.58
CA ASP A 405 -21.65 12.47 27.40
C ASP A 405 -20.88 11.14 27.27
N VAL A 406 -21.63 10.04 27.17
CA VAL A 406 -21.08 8.68 26.98
C VAL A 406 -21.70 7.98 25.78
N THR A 407 -20.95 7.05 25.20
CA THR A 407 -21.32 6.30 24.00
C THR A 407 -20.92 4.84 24.13
N ARG A 408 -21.49 3.99 23.26
CA ARG A 408 -21.20 2.55 23.15
C ARG A 408 -19.72 2.17 22.99
N GLU A 409 -18.84 3.13 22.68
CA GLU A 409 -17.38 2.94 22.56
C GLU A 409 -16.57 3.87 23.51
N SER A 410 -17.22 4.65 24.39
CA SER A 410 -16.53 5.52 25.37
C SER A 410 -15.71 4.71 26.37
N ALA A 411 -14.64 5.29 26.92
CA ALA A 411 -13.78 4.59 27.88
C ALA A 411 -14.54 4.23 29.17
N ASP A 412 -14.21 3.08 29.77
CA ASP A 412 -14.96 2.47 30.88
C ASP A 412 -15.15 3.44 32.06
N ASN A 413 -14.09 4.18 32.41
CA ASN A 413 -14.11 5.18 33.48
C ASN A 413 -15.07 6.36 33.24
N LEU A 414 -15.45 6.65 31.99
CA LEU A 414 -16.49 7.64 31.68
C LEU A 414 -17.88 7.07 31.92
N VAL A 415 -18.10 5.80 31.57
CA VAL A 415 -19.37 5.08 31.80
C VAL A 415 -19.62 4.92 33.31
N THR A 416 -18.62 4.53 34.10
CA THR A 416 -18.74 4.49 35.58
C THR A 416 -18.97 5.88 36.19
N SER A 417 -18.42 6.95 35.60
CA SER A 417 -18.64 8.32 36.07
C SER A 417 -20.07 8.80 35.76
N ALA A 418 -20.58 8.44 34.58
CA ALA A 418 -21.96 8.69 34.17
C ALA A 418 -22.97 7.98 35.08
N PHE A 419 -22.76 6.69 35.38
CA PHE A 419 -23.58 5.94 36.34
C PHE A 419 -23.74 6.67 37.67
N ARG A 420 -22.64 7.16 38.27
CA ARG A 420 -22.67 7.86 39.57
C ARG A 420 -23.45 9.17 39.56
N ARG A 421 -23.71 9.75 38.38
CA ARG A 421 -24.58 10.94 38.24
C ARG A 421 -26.05 10.55 38.13
N VAL A 422 -26.37 9.47 37.42
CA VAL A 422 -27.73 8.94 37.29
C VAL A 422 -28.20 8.33 38.61
N ALA A 423 -27.43 7.42 39.22
CA ALA A 423 -27.81 6.75 40.47
C ALA A 423 -28.11 7.70 41.64
N LYS A 424 -27.49 8.88 41.68
CA LYS A 424 -27.77 9.94 42.67
C LYS A 424 -29.13 10.64 42.48
N LYS A 425 -29.76 10.51 41.32
CA LYS A 425 -31.06 11.07 40.97
C LYS A 425 -32.18 10.03 40.96
N VAL A 426 -31.84 8.77 40.70
CA VAL A 426 -32.79 7.63 40.63
C VAL A 426 -32.98 6.95 41.99
N HIS A 427 -32.18 7.29 43.01
CA HIS A 427 -32.36 6.77 44.36
C HIS A 427 -33.76 7.13 44.93
N PRO A 428 -34.49 6.18 45.55
CA PRO A 428 -35.82 6.45 46.13
C PRO A 428 -35.87 7.68 47.05
N ASP A 429 -34.93 7.78 47.99
CA ASP A 429 -34.76 8.90 48.94
C ASP A 429 -34.52 10.28 48.26
N LYS A 430 -34.43 10.34 46.93
CA LYS A 430 -34.22 11.55 46.12
C LYS A 430 -35.31 11.75 45.06
N GLY A 431 -36.44 11.02 45.19
CA GLY A 431 -37.60 11.11 44.31
C GLY A 431 -37.55 10.16 43.10
N GLY A 432 -36.67 9.16 43.11
CA GLY A 432 -36.58 8.17 42.04
C GLY A 432 -37.52 6.98 42.21
N LYS A 433 -38.01 6.42 41.10
CA LYS A 433 -38.76 5.16 41.10
C LYS A 433 -37.82 4.02 41.49
N LEU A 434 -38.29 3.13 42.36
CA LEU A 434 -37.52 1.96 42.80
C LEU A 434 -37.14 1.04 41.63
N VAL A 435 -38.04 0.85 40.66
CA VAL A 435 -37.84 0.04 39.44
C VAL A 435 -36.65 0.56 38.63
N ASP A 436 -36.65 1.85 38.30
CA ASP A 436 -35.57 2.50 37.57
C ASP A 436 -34.22 2.36 38.32
N SER A 437 -34.23 2.40 39.66
CA SER A 437 -33.03 2.22 40.49
C SER A 437 -32.52 0.78 40.46
N GLN A 438 -33.42 -0.20 40.52
CA GLN A 438 -33.11 -1.63 40.42
C GLN A 438 -32.51 -1.95 39.04
N ARG A 439 -33.16 -1.53 37.96
CA ARG A 439 -32.67 -1.65 36.58
C ARG A 439 -31.31 -0.99 36.37
N LEU A 440 -31.12 0.23 36.85
CA LEU A 440 -29.84 0.95 36.70
C LEU A 440 -28.69 0.22 37.43
N LEU A 441 -28.99 -0.48 38.53
CA LEU A 441 -28.03 -1.29 39.28
C LEU A 441 -27.74 -2.63 38.60
N ALA A 442 -28.78 -3.32 38.11
CA ALA A 442 -28.64 -4.60 37.39
C ALA A 442 -27.83 -4.41 36.09
N ALA A 443 -28.24 -3.52 35.17
CA ALA A 443 -27.50 -3.28 33.93
C ALA A 443 -26.05 -2.82 34.18
N ARG A 444 -25.78 -2.20 35.35
CA ARG A 444 -24.40 -1.92 35.79
C ARG A 444 -23.68 -3.20 36.21
N GLN A 445 -24.28 -4.06 37.04
CA GLN A 445 -23.74 -5.39 37.34
C GLN A 445 -23.38 -6.07 36.03
N LEU A 446 -24.33 -6.32 35.13
CA LEU A 446 -24.18 -6.98 33.81
C LEU A 446 -22.98 -6.50 32.98
N TRP A 447 -22.62 -5.23 33.10
CA TRP A 447 -21.43 -4.70 32.43
C TRP A 447 -20.15 -4.83 33.26
N GLU A 448 -20.17 -4.50 34.55
CA GLU A 448 -19.03 -4.76 35.46
C GLU A 448 -18.71 -6.27 35.50
N ASP A 449 -19.71 -7.09 35.26
CA ASP A 449 -19.70 -8.51 35.00
C ASP A 449 -18.79 -8.96 33.86
N ALA A 450 -19.17 -8.57 32.65
CA ALA A 450 -18.42 -8.88 31.45
C ALA A 450 -17.09 -8.11 31.42
N LEU A 451 -16.93 -7.08 32.26
CA LEU A 451 -15.66 -6.43 32.55
C LEU A 451 -14.79 -7.30 33.47
N ARG A 452 -15.36 -8.00 34.46
CA ARG A 452 -14.64 -8.84 35.42
C ARG A 452 -14.31 -10.23 34.85
N ALA A 453 -15.24 -10.87 34.14
CA ALA A 453 -14.96 -12.02 33.27
C ALA A 453 -13.90 -11.71 32.18
N ALA A 454 -13.71 -10.43 31.83
CA ALA A 454 -12.65 -9.97 30.92
C ALA A 454 -11.35 -9.52 31.62
N SER A 455 -11.37 -8.99 32.85
CA SER A 455 -10.17 -8.62 33.62
C SER A 455 -9.44 -9.84 34.15
N ALA A 456 -10.19 -10.89 34.53
CA ALA A 456 -9.68 -12.25 34.77
C ALA A 456 -8.79 -12.78 33.62
N ASN A 457 -8.93 -12.20 32.42
CA ASN A 457 -8.15 -12.54 31.22
C ASN A 457 -6.97 -11.58 30.92
N GLY A 458 -6.64 -10.61 31.79
CA GLY A 458 -5.27 -10.08 31.90
C GLY A 458 -5.08 -8.57 32.18
N ARG A 459 -4.41 -8.30 33.31
CA ARG A 459 -3.83 -7.02 33.79
C ARG A 459 -2.80 -6.31 32.87
N PRO A 460 -2.34 -5.06 33.14
CA PRO A 460 -2.90 -3.90 32.43
C PRO A 460 -1.85 -3.01 31.70
N VAL A 461 -2.33 -1.91 31.12
CA VAL A 461 -1.61 -1.03 30.18
C VAL A 461 -1.34 0.38 30.74
N SER A 462 -0.17 0.96 30.39
CA SER A 462 0.08 2.35 29.91
C SER A 462 1.54 2.77 30.19
N GLY A 463 2.15 3.88 29.77
CA GLY A 463 1.85 5.07 28.93
C GLY A 463 3.23 5.79 28.71
N LYS A 464 3.57 6.54 27.65
CA LYS A 464 3.02 7.80 27.09
C LYS A 464 2.95 8.95 28.13
N SER A 465 3.35 10.21 27.87
CA SER A 465 4.07 10.83 26.71
C SER A 465 4.50 12.30 27.05
N SER A 466 5.12 13.04 26.11
CA SER A 466 5.41 14.52 26.15
C SER A 466 6.46 14.98 27.21
N ALA A 467 7.02 16.21 27.19
CA ALA A 467 6.98 17.35 26.25
C ALA A 467 8.27 18.23 26.28
N THR A 468 8.49 18.98 25.19
CA THR A 468 8.92 20.41 25.02
C THR A 468 10.03 21.11 25.86
N SER A 469 10.89 21.90 25.16
CA SER A 469 11.76 23.07 25.58
C SER A 469 12.79 22.85 26.72
N SER A 470 13.71 23.77 27.12
CA SER A 470 14.09 25.17 26.75
C SER A 470 15.62 25.44 27.01
N SER A 471 16.08 26.72 27.05
CA SER A 471 17.43 27.26 27.40
C SER A 471 18.59 26.96 26.41
N GLN A 472 19.43 27.91 25.94
CA GLN A 472 20.21 29.04 26.53
C GLN A 472 21.55 28.64 27.18
N PHE A 473 22.65 28.89 26.46
CA PHE A 473 24.02 29.20 26.92
C PHE A 473 24.68 29.90 25.71
N SER A 474 24.89 31.23 25.72
CA SER A 474 25.93 32.00 26.43
C SER A 474 27.32 31.86 25.79
N LEU A 475 27.99 33.00 25.58
CA LEU A 475 29.20 33.17 24.78
C LEU A 475 30.42 33.50 25.64
N SER A 476 31.53 32.79 25.45
CA SER A 476 32.87 33.36 25.64
C SER A 476 33.98 32.56 24.92
N TRP A 477 34.78 33.30 24.14
CA TRP A 477 36.22 33.18 23.90
C TRP A 477 36.93 31.80 23.83
N ALA A 478 37.49 31.52 22.64
CA ALA A 478 38.80 30.86 22.49
C ALA A 478 39.41 31.18 21.10
N ALA A 479 40.51 31.93 21.05
CA ALA A 479 41.15 32.36 19.80
C ALA A 479 42.30 31.42 19.37
N GLU A 480 41.98 30.23 18.85
CA GLU A 480 43.00 29.24 18.45
C GLU A 480 43.31 29.21 16.94
N SER A 481 44.56 29.59 16.61
CA SER A 481 45.39 29.08 15.49
C SER A 481 44.73 28.70 14.15
N ARG A 482 43.81 29.52 13.61
CA ARG A 482 43.34 29.40 12.21
C ARG A 482 44.49 29.65 11.22
N ARG A 483 45.17 28.55 10.84
CA ARG A 483 46.26 28.51 9.83
C ARG A 483 45.96 29.41 8.64
N GLU A 484 46.97 30.15 8.19
CA GLU A 484 46.80 31.10 7.10
C GLU A 484 46.42 30.38 5.80
N PHE A 485 45.36 30.87 5.16
CA PHE A 485 44.93 30.36 3.86
C PHE A 485 45.79 31.02 2.78
N ARG A 486 46.34 30.19 1.88
CA ARG A 486 47.30 30.58 0.85
C ARG A 486 46.67 30.36 -0.52
N ILE A 487 46.49 31.45 -1.25
CA ILE A 487 45.91 31.52 -2.58
C ILE A 487 47.05 31.27 -3.56
N GLN A 488 46.96 30.17 -4.31
CA GLN A 488 47.85 29.81 -5.43
C GLN A 488 46.97 29.68 -6.68
N SER A 489 46.64 30.81 -7.31
CA SER A 489 45.60 30.89 -8.34
C SER A 489 45.75 32.11 -9.25
N GLU A 490 45.16 32.04 -10.44
CA GLU A 490 45.00 33.16 -11.38
C GLU A 490 43.78 34.03 -11.05
N ALA A 491 42.88 33.54 -10.18
CA ALA A 491 41.75 34.32 -9.68
C ALA A 491 41.36 33.91 -8.25
N ALA A 492 40.77 34.84 -7.50
CA ALA A 492 40.27 34.62 -6.14
C ALA A 492 39.00 35.42 -5.88
N LEU A 493 37.99 34.74 -5.32
CA LEU A 493 36.83 35.38 -4.70
C LEU A 493 37.12 35.57 -3.20
N LEU A 494 37.00 36.82 -2.74
CA LEU A 494 37.30 37.27 -1.39
C LEU A 494 36.00 37.78 -0.76
N THR A 495 35.60 37.26 0.40
CA THR A 495 34.34 37.68 1.06
C THR A 495 34.62 38.33 2.40
N TYR A 496 34.36 39.63 2.52
CA TYR A 496 34.52 40.41 3.74
C TYR A 496 33.16 40.55 4.43
N GLN A 497 33.10 40.36 5.74
CA GLN A 497 31.87 40.39 6.55
C GLN A 497 31.96 41.52 7.57
N GLY A 498 30.84 42.17 7.89
CA GLY A 498 30.81 43.29 8.84
C GLY A 498 31.09 44.64 8.20
N PHE A 499 30.41 44.95 7.09
CA PHE A 499 30.42 46.28 6.52
C PHE A 499 29.47 47.20 7.29
N ASN A 500 29.93 48.44 7.52
CA ASN A 500 29.22 49.45 8.28
C ASN A 500 28.75 50.54 7.32
N GLY A 501 27.83 50.18 6.42
CA GLY A 501 27.25 51.08 5.42
C GLY A 501 28.20 51.51 4.29
N LEU A 502 27.71 52.46 3.49
CA LEU A 502 28.27 52.81 2.19
C LEU A 502 29.66 53.47 2.24
N ASP A 503 30.04 54.15 3.31
CA ASP A 503 31.36 54.77 3.42
C ASP A 503 32.47 53.75 3.72
N HIS A 504 32.16 52.70 4.49
CA HIS A 504 33.07 51.57 4.65
C HIS A 504 33.27 50.84 3.30
N TRP A 505 32.21 50.74 2.49
CA TRP A 505 32.26 50.23 1.11
C TRP A 505 33.08 51.12 0.15
N ARG A 506 32.88 52.45 0.16
CA ARG A 506 33.69 53.40 -0.62
C ARG A 506 35.19 53.26 -0.33
N ARG A 507 35.56 53.09 0.95
CA ARG A 507 36.95 52.85 1.35
C ARG A 507 37.48 51.49 0.89
N LEU A 508 36.68 50.41 0.90
CA LEU A 508 37.09 49.13 0.29
C LEU A 508 37.41 49.30 -1.19
N VAL A 509 36.53 49.97 -1.95
CA VAL A 509 36.72 50.23 -3.39
C VAL A 509 38.02 50.99 -3.64
N SER A 510 38.32 52.03 -2.84
CA SER A 510 39.58 52.78 -2.94
C SER A 510 40.83 51.97 -2.55
N PHE A 511 40.75 51.17 -1.49
CA PHE A 511 41.80 50.24 -1.06
C PHE A 511 42.12 49.17 -2.12
N VAL A 512 41.08 48.66 -2.77
CA VAL A 512 41.19 47.70 -3.89
C VAL A 512 41.84 48.38 -5.10
N GLY A 513 41.38 49.57 -5.46
CA GLY A 513 41.93 50.41 -6.54
C GLY A 513 43.44 50.66 -6.40
N SER A 514 43.84 51.23 -5.27
CA SER A 514 45.25 51.49 -4.92
C SER A 514 46.10 50.21 -4.82
N SER A 515 45.49 49.03 -4.66
CA SER A 515 46.21 47.76 -4.55
C SER A 515 46.46 47.03 -5.87
N PHE A 516 45.88 47.41 -7.02
CA PHE A 516 45.97 46.62 -8.26
C PHE A 516 47.41 46.31 -8.71
N LYS A 517 48.27 47.33 -8.82
CA LYS A 517 49.67 47.19 -9.24
C LYS A 517 50.46 46.28 -8.28
N ARG A 518 50.20 46.41 -6.96
CA ARG A 518 50.80 45.60 -5.89
C ARG A 518 50.33 44.14 -5.95
N TRP A 519 49.06 43.89 -6.26
CA TRP A 519 48.47 42.55 -6.34
C TRP A 519 48.64 41.86 -7.71
N ARG A 520 49.05 42.60 -8.75
CA ARG A 520 49.06 42.15 -10.18
C ARG A 520 47.66 41.80 -10.69
N VAL A 521 46.66 42.63 -10.37
CA VAL A 521 45.27 42.44 -10.84
C VAL A 521 45.15 42.84 -12.32
N LYS A 522 44.48 42.00 -13.11
CA LYS A 522 44.12 42.23 -14.51
C LYS A 522 42.67 42.73 -14.65
N HIS A 523 41.75 42.06 -13.96
CA HIS A 523 40.33 42.39 -13.93
C HIS A 523 39.80 42.18 -12.52
N TRP A 524 38.79 42.95 -12.13
CA TRP A 524 38.12 42.80 -10.83
C TRP A 524 36.66 43.23 -10.93
N CYS A 525 35.86 42.77 -9.98
CA CYS A 525 34.59 43.39 -9.64
C CYS A 525 34.31 43.19 -8.15
N ALA A 526 33.39 43.96 -7.60
CA ALA A 526 32.91 43.76 -6.24
C ALA A 526 31.41 44.04 -6.13
N THR A 527 30.74 43.34 -5.22
CA THR A 527 29.34 43.59 -4.83
C THR A 527 29.25 43.80 -3.32
N LEU A 528 28.26 44.59 -2.90
CA LEU A 528 27.84 44.73 -1.51
C LEU A 528 26.45 44.09 -1.38
N GLU A 529 26.28 43.18 -0.44
CA GLU A 529 25.03 42.43 -0.22
C GLU A 529 24.66 42.43 1.26
N THR A 530 23.40 42.74 1.57
CA THR A 530 22.89 42.69 2.95
C THR A 530 22.49 41.25 3.30
N ASN A 531 23.05 40.73 4.39
CA ASN A 531 22.71 39.43 4.96
C ASN A 531 21.27 39.40 5.49
N THR A 532 20.74 38.20 5.73
CA THR A 532 19.40 38.00 6.31
C THR A 532 19.25 38.47 7.77
N ASP A 533 20.33 38.91 8.41
CA ASP A 533 20.36 39.53 9.74
C ASP A 533 20.51 41.07 9.69
N GLY A 534 20.53 41.66 8.50
CA GLY A 534 20.68 43.11 8.29
C GLY A 534 22.12 43.61 8.24
N THR A 535 23.13 42.74 8.39
CA THR A 535 24.54 43.14 8.26
C THR A 535 25.00 43.14 6.81
N ASP A 536 25.77 44.14 6.38
CA ASP A 536 26.34 44.13 5.03
C ASP A 536 27.61 43.27 4.94
N HIS A 537 27.80 42.64 3.78
CA HIS A 537 29.02 41.93 3.42
C HIS A 537 29.42 42.22 1.98
N ALA A 538 30.71 42.20 1.71
CA ALA A 538 31.28 42.53 0.42
C ALA A 538 31.92 41.28 -0.23
N HIS A 539 31.52 40.98 -1.46
CA HIS A 539 32.24 40.05 -2.32
C HIS A 539 33.18 40.85 -3.23
N LEU A 540 34.43 40.42 -3.32
CA LEU A 540 35.46 40.99 -4.20
C LEU A 540 36.07 39.87 -5.03
N MET A 541 35.82 39.90 -6.34
CA MET A 541 36.43 38.99 -7.29
C MET A 541 37.67 39.64 -7.90
N LEU A 542 38.82 38.99 -7.78
CA LEU A 542 40.08 39.40 -8.40
C LEU A 542 40.49 38.35 -9.44
N GLN A 543 40.82 38.79 -10.66
CA GLN A 543 41.62 38.03 -11.62
C GLN A 543 42.98 38.70 -11.76
N PHE A 544 44.04 37.91 -11.68
CA PHE A 544 45.42 38.37 -11.74
C PHE A 544 45.99 38.23 -13.16
N THR A 545 47.10 38.93 -13.47
CA THR A 545 47.78 38.82 -14.78
C THR A 545 48.52 37.49 -14.96
N GLN A 546 48.73 36.75 -13.88
CA GLN A 546 49.40 35.45 -13.78
C GLN A 546 48.97 34.76 -12.48
N VAL A 547 49.33 33.49 -12.28
CA VAL A 547 49.21 32.84 -10.95
C VAL A 547 49.93 33.69 -9.91
N VAL A 548 49.22 34.09 -8.85
CA VAL A 548 49.80 34.67 -7.64
C VAL A 548 49.86 33.63 -6.54
N ASP A 549 50.93 33.69 -5.72
CA ASP A 549 51.05 32.92 -4.49
C ASP A 549 51.09 33.88 -3.29
N ARG A 550 49.95 34.09 -2.64
CA ARG A 550 49.78 35.05 -1.54
C ARG A 550 48.86 34.50 -0.44
N THR A 551 49.10 34.90 0.80
CA THR A 551 48.18 34.57 1.89
C THR A 551 47.02 35.56 1.98
N THR A 552 45.92 35.18 2.65
CA THR A 552 44.78 36.06 2.90
C THR A 552 45.12 37.38 3.62
N ARG A 553 46.27 37.47 4.32
CA ARG A 553 46.74 38.75 4.90
C ARG A 553 47.10 39.79 3.84
N SER A 554 47.53 39.38 2.64
CA SER A 554 47.83 40.30 1.52
C SER A 554 46.60 41.12 1.06
N PHE A 555 45.41 40.70 1.47
CA PHE A 555 44.12 41.26 1.06
C PHE A 555 43.27 41.75 2.25
N MET A 556 43.86 41.93 3.43
CA MET A 556 43.16 42.51 4.58
C MET A 556 42.86 44.00 4.36
N PHE A 557 41.66 44.43 4.75
CA PHE A 557 41.15 45.80 4.61
C PHE A 557 40.55 46.25 5.96
N GLU A 558 41.00 47.39 6.51
CA GLU A 558 40.51 47.94 7.81
C GLU A 558 40.38 46.88 8.94
N GLY A 559 41.36 45.96 9.01
CA GLY A 559 41.38 44.84 9.96
C GLY A 559 40.51 43.64 9.56
N LEU A 560 39.51 43.83 8.68
CA LEU A 560 38.70 42.76 8.10
C LEU A 560 39.57 41.84 7.24
N ARG A 561 39.60 40.55 7.62
CA ARG A 561 40.26 39.49 6.85
C ARG A 561 39.24 38.80 5.94
N PRO A 562 39.45 38.74 4.62
CA PRO A 562 38.51 38.08 3.74
C PRO A 562 38.45 36.58 4.03
N ASN A 563 37.22 36.05 4.09
CA ASN A 563 36.94 34.64 4.03
C ASN A 563 37.13 34.14 2.58
N VAL A 564 37.79 32.99 2.43
CA VAL A 564 38.13 32.37 1.15
C VAL A 564 38.01 30.86 1.31
N ALA A 565 37.10 30.22 0.57
CA ALA A 565 36.97 28.77 0.56
C ALA A 565 37.13 28.20 -0.85
N THR A 566 37.59 26.95 -0.94
CA THR A 566 37.84 26.22 -2.21
C THR A 566 36.55 25.77 -2.91
N THR A 567 35.42 26.39 -2.61
CA THR A 567 34.07 26.04 -3.08
C THR A 567 33.29 27.23 -3.62
N ASP A 568 33.81 28.44 -3.44
CA ASP A 568 33.05 29.67 -3.61
C ASP A 568 33.30 30.19 -5.03
N LEU A 569 32.48 29.70 -5.95
CA LEU A 569 32.43 30.14 -7.35
C LEU A 569 31.30 31.18 -7.47
N GLY A 570 31.64 32.40 -7.91
CA GLY A 570 30.73 33.54 -7.88
C GLY A 570 29.75 33.64 -9.07
N GLY A 571 28.95 34.70 -9.00
CA GLY A 571 28.10 35.29 -10.05
C GLY A 571 27.83 36.74 -9.65
N GLU A 572 27.15 37.59 -10.42
CA GLU A 572 26.64 37.52 -11.80
C GLU A 572 26.90 38.92 -12.44
N GLY A 573 26.60 39.14 -13.74
CA GLY A 573 26.33 40.52 -14.22
C GLY A 573 27.05 41.04 -15.47
N ALA A 574 28.09 40.38 -16.00
CA ALA A 574 28.70 40.77 -17.29
C ALA A 574 29.34 39.55 -18.00
N GLN A 575 29.42 39.59 -19.34
CA GLN A 575 30.07 38.53 -20.14
C GLN A 575 31.61 38.64 -20.14
N CYS A 576 32.24 38.36 -19.00
CA CYS A 576 33.70 38.19 -18.92
C CYS A 576 34.13 36.73 -19.21
N LEU A 577 33.62 36.14 -20.30
CA LEU A 577 34.07 34.81 -20.78
C LEU A 577 35.37 34.91 -21.60
N ALA A 578 36.43 35.42 -20.97
CA ALA A 578 37.81 35.16 -21.37
C ALA A 578 38.22 33.73 -20.94
N GLY A 579 37.42 32.74 -21.35
CA GLY A 579 37.50 31.36 -20.88
C GLY A 579 36.37 30.51 -21.45
N ASN A 580 36.74 29.36 -22.03
CA ASN A 580 35.90 28.52 -22.90
C ASN A 580 34.77 27.72 -22.18
N TYR A 581 34.15 28.22 -21.12
CA TYR A 581 33.21 27.48 -20.25
C TYR A 581 31.78 28.05 -20.24
N GLY A 582 30.79 27.26 -20.68
CA GLY A 582 29.36 27.62 -20.64
C GLY A 582 28.43 26.51 -20.14
N PRO A 583 27.12 26.78 -19.91
CA PRO A 583 26.15 25.73 -19.58
C PRO A 583 25.99 24.71 -20.73
N VAL A 584 25.49 23.50 -20.41
CA VAL A 584 25.42 22.37 -21.37
C VAL A 584 24.58 22.60 -22.64
N TRP A 585 23.82 23.69 -22.72
CA TRP A 585 22.98 24.07 -23.87
C TRP A 585 23.51 25.25 -24.70
N SER A 586 24.60 25.91 -24.30
CA SER A 586 25.27 26.95 -25.09
C SER A 586 26.43 26.37 -25.92
N THR A 587 27.16 27.21 -26.65
CA THR A 587 28.07 26.82 -27.75
C THR A 587 29.52 26.58 -27.35
N GLU A 588 29.93 26.98 -26.14
CA GLU A 588 31.34 27.06 -25.71
C GLU A 588 32.04 25.67 -25.68
N PRO A 589 33.38 25.59 -25.85
CA PRO A 589 34.10 24.32 -25.96
C PRO A 589 34.02 23.41 -24.72
N PHE A 590 34.10 23.98 -23.52
CA PHE A 590 33.91 23.27 -22.26
C PHE A 590 32.52 23.57 -21.70
N ARG A 591 31.83 22.57 -21.15
CA ARG A 591 30.44 22.73 -20.73
C ARG A 591 30.14 22.13 -19.35
N TYR A 592 29.35 22.85 -18.55
CA TYR A 592 28.91 22.41 -17.22
C TYR A 592 27.41 22.11 -17.16
N GLN A 593 27.02 21.16 -16.32
CA GLN A 593 25.61 20.82 -16.08
C GLN A 593 25.00 21.80 -15.08
N VAL A 594 23.93 22.48 -15.48
CA VAL A 594 23.05 23.24 -14.57
C VAL A 594 21.95 22.31 -14.05
N LEU A 595 21.67 22.37 -12.75
CA LEU A 595 20.66 21.53 -12.08
C LEU A 595 19.27 22.17 -12.12
N GLY A 596 18.21 21.35 -12.08
CA GLY A 596 16.81 21.82 -12.14
C GLY A 596 16.40 22.69 -10.94
N ALA A 597 17.17 22.62 -9.85
CA ALA A 597 17.01 23.47 -8.67
C ALA A 597 17.49 24.93 -8.88
N TRP A 598 18.31 25.24 -9.91
CA TRP A 598 18.74 26.61 -10.20
C TRP A 598 17.58 27.49 -10.71
N PRO A 599 16.85 27.15 -11.80
CA PRO A 599 15.73 27.97 -12.24
C PRO A 599 14.57 27.96 -11.23
N GLU A 600 14.36 26.87 -10.48
CA GLU A 600 13.35 26.83 -9.42
C GLU A 600 13.69 27.79 -8.26
N LYS A 601 14.98 28.00 -7.94
CA LYS A 601 15.41 28.99 -6.94
C LYS A 601 15.16 30.42 -7.43
N LEU A 602 15.62 30.75 -8.63
CA LEU A 602 15.47 32.10 -9.18
C LEU A 602 13.99 32.48 -9.36
N TRP A 603 13.16 31.54 -9.80
CA TRP A 603 11.70 31.69 -9.85
C TRP A 603 11.08 31.95 -8.47
N LYS A 604 11.48 31.19 -7.43
CA LYS A 604 11.02 31.43 -6.04
C LYS A 604 11.48 32.78 -5.47
N GLN A 605 12.59 33.33 -5.99
CA GLN A 605 13.07 34.68 -5.70
C GLN A 605 12.44 35.74 -6.61
N ARG A 606 11.42 35.39 -7.43
CA ARG A 606 10.79 36.24 -8.46
C ARG A 606 11.75 36.80 -9.53
N LYS A 607 13.00 36.31 -9.60
CA LYS A 607 14.00 36.67 -10.63
C LYS A 607 13.72 36.07 -12.01
N LEU A 608 12.78 35.11 -12.13
CA LEU A 608 12.31 34.57 -13.40
C LEU A 608 10.78 34.55 -13.44
N SER A 609 10.18 34.90 -14.58
CA SER A 609 8.76 34.66 -14.82
C SER A 609 8.45 33.16 -14.90
N HIS A 610 7.17 32.79 -14.77
CA HIS A 610 6.73 31.39 -14.90
C HIS A 610 7.15 30.75 -16.23
N GLU A 611 7.19 31.53 -17.32
CA GLU A 611 7.57 31.06 -18.65
C GLU A 611 9.08 30.87 -18.80
N VAL A 612 9.90 31.83 -18.35
CA VAL A 612 11.36 31.69 -18.41
C VAL A 612 11.82 30.55 -17.48
N CYS A 613 11.23 30.42 -16.29
CA CYS A 613 11.45 29.28 -15.39
C CYS A 613 11.11 27.94 -16.07
N ARG A 614 9.93 27.85 -16.71
CA ARG A 614 9.50 26.67 -17.47
C ARG A 614 10.50 26.31 -18.58
N ASN A 615 10.99 27.30 -19.33
CA ASN A 615 11.93 27.08 -20.43
C ASN A 615 13.30 26.60 -19.91
N TYR A 616 13.85 27.23 -18.86
CA TYR A 616 15.09 26.80 -18.22
C TYR A 616 14.96 25.42 -17.55
N LEU A 617 13.79 25.05 -17.04
CA LEU A 617 13.51 23.69 -16.54
C LEU A 617 13.58 22.63 -17.65
N PHE A 618 13.25 22.96 -18.90
CA PHE A 618 13.46 22.03 -20.03
C PHE A 618 14.91 22.00 -20.51
N LEU A 619 15.65 23.12 -20.47
CA LEU A 619 17.07 23.18 -20.83
C LEU A 619 17.98 22.42 -19.84
N THR A 620 17.72 22.54 -18.54
CA THR A 620 18.46 21.83 -17.47
C THR A 620 18.31 20.32 -17.51
N ARG A 621 17.18 19.80 -18.02
CA ARG A 621 16.84 18.36 -18.15
C ARG A 621 16.82 17.55 -16.83
N ASP A 622 17.17 18.19 -15.72
CA ASP A 622 17.19 17.62 -14.37
C ASP A 622 15.89 17.94 -13.62
N GLY A 623 15.36 16.95 -12.88
CA GLY A 623 14.16 17.09 -12.06
C GLY A 623 12.87 17.57 -12.74
N VAL A 624 12.84 17.77 -14.07
CA VAL A 624 11.82 18.57 -14.80
C VAL A 624 10.38 18.30 -14.36
N CYS A 625 9.95 17.04 -14.33
CA CYS A 625 8.57 16.64 -13.97
C CYS A 625 8.22 16.83 -12.48
N PHE A 626 9.17 17.20 -11.62
CA PHE A 626 8.93 17.61 -10.24
C PHE A 626 8.82 19.13 -10.16
N HIS A 627 9.86 19.88 -10.56
CA HIS A 627 9.87 21.34 -10.48
C HIS A 627 8.72 21.96 -11.30
N LYS A 628 8.42 21.41 -12.48
CA LYS A 628 7.26 21.84 -13.30
C LYS A 628 5.91 21.65 -12.60
N ARG A 629 5.74 20.64 -11.72
CA ARG A 629 4.50 20.47 -10.95
C ARG A 629 4.36 21.53 -9.85
N ASN A 630 5.46 21.94 -9.22
CA ASN A 630 5.45 23.03 -8.24
C ASN A 630 5.08 24.36 -8.93
N LEU A 631 5.64 24.60 -10.12
CA LEU A 631 5.34 25.74 -10.98
C LEU A 631 3.88 25.77 -11.46
N GLU A 632 3.36 24.63 -11.95
CA GLU A 632 1.96 24.53 -12.39
C GLU A 632 0.97 24.72 -11.23
N ALA A 633 1.25 24.17 -10.04
CA ALA A 633 0.38 24.35 -8.87
C ALA A 633 0.36 25.79 -8.33
N ALA A 634 1.48 26.51 -8.41
CA ALA A 634 1.52 27.94 -8.06
C ALA A 634 0.69 28.78 -9.05
N ARG A 635 0.87 28.54 -10.37
CA ARG A 635 0.07 29.19 -11.42
C ARG A 635 -1.42 28.85 -11.31
N GLU A 636 -1.79 27.62 -10.96
CA GLU A 636 -3.19 27.19 -10.77
C GLU A 636 -3.84 27.94 -9.59
N HIS A 637 -3.09 28.19 -8.51
CA HIS A 637 -3.53 29.02 -7.39
C HIS A 637 -3.63 30.52 -7.74
N GLU A 638 -2.67 31.06 -8.51
CA GLU A 638 -2.70 32.45 -8.97
C GLU A 638 -3.86 32.72 -9.94
N LEU A 639 -4.16 31.77 -10.83
CA LEU A 639 -5.35 31.83 -11.70
C LEU A 639 -6.64 31.74 -10.90
N GLY A 640 -6.72 30.83 -9.91
CA GLY A 640 -7.88 30.74 -9.03
C GLY A 640 -8.16 32.03 -8.25
N LEU A 641 -7.13 32.74 -7.78
CA LEU A 641 -7.28 34.05 -7.15
C LEU A 641 -7.76 35.14 -8.13
N ALA A 642 -7.38 35.07 -9.41
CA ALA A 642 -7.86 35.99 -10.44
C ALA A 642 -9.32 35.69 -10.82
N GLU A 643 -9.69 34.42 -10.95
CA GLU A 643 -11.08 33.98 -11.18
C GLU A 643 -11.99 34.36 -9.99
N ASP A 644 -11.55 34.14 -8.73
CA ASP A 644 -12.27 34.58 -7.53
C ASP A 644 -12.46 36.11 -7.50
N ALA A 645 -11.46 36.90 -7.90
CA ALA A 645 -11.55 38.36 -7.96
C ALA A 645 -12.45 38.86 -9.11
N GLU A 646 -12.47 38.20 -10.26
CA GLU A 646 -13.40 38.50 -11.36
C GLU A 646 -14.86 38.17 -10.96
N ILE A 647 -15.06 37.07 -10.23
CA ILE A 647 -16.35 36.69 -9.64
C ILE A 647 -16.79 37.73 -8.60
N GLU A 648 -15.90 38.20 -7.73
CA GLU A 648 -16.20 39.25 -6.75
C GLU A 648 -16.57 40.58 -7.43
N ALA A 649 -15.76 41.04 -8.39
CA ALA A 649 -16.03 42.26 -9.16
C ALA A 649 -17.35 42.18 -9.94
N THR A 650 -17.65 41.02 -10.55
CA THR A 650 -18.92 40.76 -11.24
C THR A 650 -20.09 40.74 -10.26
N THR A 651 -19.94 40.10 -9.11
CA THR A 651 -20.97 40.04 -8.05
C THR A 651 -21.27 41.44 -7.50
N LYS A 652 -20.23 42.25 -7.27
CA LYS A 652 -20.35 43.65 -6.86
C LYS A 652 -21.10 44.47 -7.91
N ARG A 653 -20.71 44.39 -9.19
CA ARG A 653 -21.34 45.09 -10.32
C ARG A 653 -22.81 44.72 -10.53
N LEU A 654 -23.17 43.44 -10.33
CA LEU A 654 -24.56 42.99 -10.44
C LEU A 654 -25.41 43.44 -9.25
N ARG A 655 -24.88 43.34 -8.02
CA ARG A 655 -25.57 43.81 -6.80
C ARG A 655 -25.71 45.32 -6.73
N SER A 656 -24.83 46.09 -7.38
CA SER A 656 -24.90 47.56 -7.44
C SER A 656 -25.83 48.09 -8.54
N ASN A 657 -26.57 47.23 -9.26
CA ASN A 657 -27.52 47.66 -10.28
C ASN A 657 -28.98 47.38 -9.84
N PRO A 658 -29.74 48.40 -9.39
CA PRO A 658 -31.10 48.22 -8.87
C PRO A 658 -32.12 47.64 -9.86
N SER A 659 -31.88 47.73 -11.18
CA SER A 659 -32.77 47.14 -12.18
C SER A 659 -32.56 45.63 -12.37
N LEU A 660 -31.38 45.10 -11.99
CA LEU A 660 -31.06 43.68 -12.04
C LEU A 660 -31.13 43.00 -10.66
N TYR A 661 -30.81 43.73 -9.60
CA TYR A 661 -30.81 43.23 -8.22
C TYR A 661 -31.58 44.20 -7.31
N LYS A 662 -32.84 43.86 -7.02
CA LYS A 662 -33.60 44.49 -5.94
C LYS A 662 -33.22 43.86 -4.61
N ALA A 663 -33.09 44.67 -3.56
CA ALA A 663 -32.90 44.16 -2.21
C ALA A 663 -34.10 43.28 -1.80
N PHE A 664 -33.83 42.15 -1.16
CA PHE A 664 -34.87 41.23 -0.73
C PHE A 664 -35.68 41.81 0.44
N PRO A 665 -37.01 41.65 0.46
CA PRO A 665 -37.82 42.05 1.61
C PRO A 665 -37.45 41.20 2.83
N GLN A 666 -37.46 41.82 4.01
CA GLN A 666 -37.32 41.08 5.27
C GLN A 666 -38.56 40.20 5.48
N VAL A 667 -38.34 38.94 5.84
CA VAL A 667 -39.41 38.00 6.22
C VAL A 667 -39.31 37.81 7.74
N PRO A 668 -40.25 38.32 8.55
CA PRO A 668 -40.12 38.33 10.01
C PRO A 668 -39.84 36.95 10.62
N VAL A 669 -40.47 35.89 10.11
CA VAL A 669 -40.25 34.50 10.54
C VAL A 669 -38.80 34.04 10.30
N ALA A 670 -38.17 34.48 9.20
CA ALA A 670 -36.77 34.16 8.92
C ALA A 670 -35.82 34.92 9.85
N SER A 671 -36.11 36.20 10.14
CA SER A 671 -35.37 36.99 11.13
C SER A 671 -35.47 36.38 12.54
N GLN A 672 -36.67 35.98 12.98
CA GLN A 672 -36.89 35.28 14.24
C GLN A 672 -36.18 33.92 14.29
N TRP A 673 -36.18 33.17 13.17
CA TRP A 673 -35.44 31.92 13.06
C TRP A 673 -33.93 32.14 13.18
N VAL A 674 -33.34 33.15 12.53
CA VAL A 674 -31.92 33.52 12.73
C VAL A 674 -31.65 33.91 14.18
N GLU A 675 -32.53 34.71 14.80
CA GLU A 675 -32.40 35.15 16.19
C GLU A 675 -32.42 33.97 17.18
N SER A 676 -33.13 32.88 16.86
CA SER A 676 -33.17 31.66 17.68
C SER A 676 -31.78 31.03 17.91
N PHE A 677 -30.82 31.23 16.99
CA PHE A 677 -29.45 30.71 17.13
C PHE A 677 -28.62 31.45 18.19
N LYS A 678 -29.09 32.60 18.70
CA LYS A 678 -28.50 33.28 19.87
C LYS A 678 -28.92 32.65 21.20
N LYS A 679 -29.96 31.80 21.21
CA LYS A 679 -30.42 31.04 22.38
C LYS A 679 -29.87 29.61 22.29
N ASP A 680 -29.48 29.03 23.42
CA ASP A 680 -29.05 27.63 23.47
C ASP A 680 -30.26 26.68 23.32
N SER A 681 -30.17 25.76 22.37
CA SER A 681 -31.15 24.69 22.14
C SER A 681 -30.45 23.38 21.81
N LEU A 682 -31.00 22.24 22.24
CA LEU A 682 -30.44 20.91 21.97
C LEU A 682 -30.42 20.56 20.47
N ARG A 683 -31.32 21.15 19.69
CA ARG A 683 -31.43 21.05 18.22
C ARG A 683 -31.89 22.39 17.67
N TYR A 684 -31.41 22.75 16.48
CA TYR A 684 -31.88 23.94 15.76
C TYR A 684 -32.73 23.53 14.56
N ALA A 685 -33.79 24.30 14.30
CA ALA A 685 -34.63 24.13 13.12
C ALA A 685 -33.84 24.46 11.83
N ILE A 686 -34.19 23.79 10.74
CA ILE A 686 -33.65 24.04 9.40
C ILE A 686 -34.67 24.90 8.66
N LEU A 687 -34.27 26.06 8.13
CA LEU A 687 -35.18 26.88 7.34
C LEU A 687 -35.33 26.29 5.94
N VAL A 688 -36.53 25.84 5.58
CA VAL A 688 -36.84 25.37 4.22
C VAL A 688 -37.46 26.52 3.42
N VAL A 689 -36.89 26.82 2.25
CA VAL A 689 -37.30 27.92 1.37
C VAL A 689 -37.82 27.33 0.07
N MET A 690 -39.14 27.37 -0.09
CA MET A 690 -39.85 26.84 -1.26
C MET A 690 -40.25 27.95 -2.24
N GLY A 691 -40.35 27.61 -3.52
CA GLY A 691 -40.72 28.53 -4.61
C GLY A 691 -40.36 27.96 -5.98
N PRO A 692 -40.71 28.61 -7.10
CA PRO A 692 -40.40 28.09 -8.43
C PRO A 692 -38.90 28.16 -8.74
N SER A 693 -38.44 27.48 -9.79
CA SER A 693 -37.09 27.73 -10.34
C SER A 693 -36.98 29.21 -10.73
N PHE A 694 -35.77 29.78 -10.68
CA PHE A 694 -35.47 31.19 -10.98
C PHE A 694 -35.99 32.26 -9.99
N SER A 695 -36.75 31.93 -8.94
CA SER A 695 -37.25 32.89 -7.92
C SER A 695 -36.20 33.45 -6.94
N GLY A 696 -34.91 33.39 -7.25
CA GLY A 696 -33.85 33.98 -6.41
C GLY A 696 -33.66 33.39 -5.01
N LYS A 697 -34.21 32.19 -4.71
CA LYS A 697 -34.24 31.61 -3.35
C LYS A 697 -32.86 31.44 -2.71
N THR A 698 -31.86 31.07 -3.50
CA THR A 698 -30.50 30.80 -2.99
C THR A 698 -29.78 32.11 -2.69
N GLU A 699 -30.05 33.14 -3.49
CA GLU A 699 -29.59 34.51 -3.35
C GLU A 699 -30.27 35.17 -2.13
N TRP A 700 -31.58 34.96 -1.95
CA TRP A 700 -32.35 35.35 -0.77
C TRP A 700 -31.79 34.69 0.50
N ALA A 701 -31.64 33.36 0.50
CA ALA A 701 -31.03 32.61 1.61
C ALA A 701 -29.59 33.07 1.91
N SER A 702 -28.85 33.51 0.88
CA SER A 702 -27.50 34.06 1.03
C SER A 702 -27.49 35.48 1.60
N SER A 703 -28.57 36.25 1.44
CA SER A 703 -28.70 37.61 1.97
C SER A 703 -28.93 37.68 3.48
N LEU A 704 -29.35 36.56 4.10
CA LEU A 704 -29.52 36.43 5.56
C LEU A 704 -28.18 36.38 6.33
N PHE A 705 -27.05 36.24 5.63
CA PHE A 705 -25.75 35.95 6.24
C PHE A 705 -24.60 36.74 5.58
N LYS A 706 -23.49 36.90 6.29
CA LYS A 706 -22.31 37.64 5.82
C LYS A 706 -21.39 36.78 4.96
N ASN A 707 -21.26 35.48 5.22
CA ASN A 707 -20.38 34.59 4.43
C ASN A 707 -20.83 33.11 4.42
N PRO A 708 -22.05 32.80 3.95
CA PRO A 708 -22.61 31.45 4.01
C PRO A 708 -21.90 30.47 3.07
N LEU A 709 -21.73 29.21 3.51
CA LEU A 709 -21.24 28.15 2.62
C LEU A 709 -22.39 27.57 1.79
N GLU A 710 -22.52 28.06 0.56
CA GLU A 710 -23.44 27.49 -0.44
C GLU A 710 -22.97 26.11 -0.94
N LEU A 711 -23.85 25.10 -0.88
CA LEU A 711 -23.63 23.70 -1.26
C LEU A 711 -24.73 23.25 -2.23
N LYS A 712 -24.42 23.14 -3.53
CA LYS A 712 -25.37 22.65 -4.54
C LYS A 712 -25.62 21.16 -4.37
N VAL A 713 -26.79 20.79 -3.83
CA VAL A 713 -27.19 19.40 -3.55
C VAL A 713 -27.78 18.74 -4.80
N GLY A 714 -28.73 19.38 -5.47
CA GLY A 714 -29.40 18.81 -6.64
C GLY A 714 -30.07 17.48 -6.30
N THR A 715 -29.66 16.42 -7.01
CA THR A 715 -30.11 15.03 -6.83
C THR A 715 -29.08 14.13 -6.12
N LEU A 716 -28.13 14.71 -5.36
CA LEU A 716 -27.09 13.95 -4.67
C LEU A 716 -27.61 13.33 -3.35
N PRO A 717 -27.58 12.00 -3.17
CA PRO A 717 -27.95 11.34 -1.91
C PRO A 717 -26.79 11.37 -0.88
N HIS A 718 -26.03 12.47 -0.85
CA HIS A 718 -24.91 12.73 0.05
C HIS A 718 -24.42 14.18 -0.11
N PHE A 719 -23.86 14.75 0.96
CA PHE A 719 -23.31 16.10 0.93
C PHE A 719 -22.22 16.29 -0.15
N PRO A 720 -22.23 17.40 -0.91
CA PRO A 720 -21.17 17.75 -1.86
C PRO A 720 -19.79 17.84 -1.20
N ASP A 721 -18.73 17.48 -1.94
CA ASP A 721 -17.34 17.57 -1.43
C ASP A 721 -16.93 19.01 -1.03
N LYS A 722 -17.63 20.06 -1.50
CA LYS A 722 -17.48 21.45 -1.05
C LYS A 722 -17.72 21.62 0.47
N MET A 723 -18.48 20.73 1.10
CA MET A 723 -18.68 20.70 2.56
C MET A 723 -17.37 20.46 3.35
N ARG A 724 -16.31 19.97 2.69
CA ARG A 724 -14.96 19.93 3.28
C ARG A 724 -14.40 21.32 3.59
N LEU A 725 -14.82 22.34 2.84
CA LEU A 725 -14.36 23.72 3.00
C LEU A 725 -15.05 24.47 4.15
N PHE A 726 -16.10 23.90 4.76
CA PHE A 726 -16.78 24.53 5.90
C PHE A 726 -15.83 24.77 7.07
N ASP A 727 -15.62 26.03 7.42
CA ASP A 727 -14.84 26.46 8.58
C ASP A 727 -15.67 27.52 9.31
N ARG A 728 -15.97 27.28 10.59
CA ARG A 728 -16.78 28.16 11.45
C ARG A 728 -16.11 29.52 11.69
N ASN A 729 -14.79 29.61 11.52
CA ASN A 729 -14.07 30.88 11.62
C ASN A 729 -14.19 31.74 10.35
N LYS A 730 -14.67 31.16 9.23
CA LYS A 730 -14.89 31.86 7.95
C LYS A 730 -16.37 32.00 7.61
N HIS A 731 -17.19 30.97 7.87
CA HIS A 731 -18.57 30.88 7.44
C HIS A 731 -19.52 30.87 8.63
N ASP A 732 -20.53 31.71 8.56
CA ASP A 732 -21.57 31.90 9.57
C ASP A 732 -22.79 30.99 9.37
N ALA A 733 -23.05 30.51 8.15
CA ALA A 733 -24.15 29.59 7.84
C ALA A 733 -23.81 28.57 6.74
N ILE A 734 -24.73 27.64 6.48
CA ILE A 734 -24.69 26.68 5.36
C ILE A 734 -25.98 26.80 4.55
N ILE A 735 -25.87 26.83 3.21
CA ILE A 735 -27.02 26.86 2.32
C ILE A 735 -27.01 25.62 1.44
N LEU A 736 -28.02 24.77 1.60
CA LEU A 736 -28.23 23.56 0.79
C LEU A 736 -29.05 23.95 -0.45
N ALA A 737 -28.34 24.33 -1.50
CA ALA A 737 -28.94 24.88 -2.69
C ALA A 737 -29.53 23.79 -3.60
N ASP A 738 -30.75 24.02 -4.09
CA ASP A 738 -31.45 23.22 -5.09
C ASP A 738 -31.66 21.74 -4.70
N ILE A 739 -32.21 21.48 -3.50
CA ILE A 739 -32.59 20.12 -3.10
C ILE A 739 -33.77 19.65 -3.97
N ARG A 740 -33.58 18.54 -4.70
CA ARG A 740 -34.60 17.94 -5.59
C ARG A 740 -35.37 16.77 -4.97
N ASP A 741 -35.02 16.36 -3.75
CA ASP A 741 -35.68 15.26 -3.03
C ASP A 741 -35.58 15.51 -1.51
N MET A 742 -36.71 15.67 -0.83
CA MET A 742 -36.77 15.96 0.61
C MET A 742 -36.23 14.82 1.47
N ALA A 743 -36.18 13.58 0.95
CA ALA A 743 -35.57 12.47 1.66
C ALA A 743 -34.09 12.74 2.00
N PHE A 744 -33.42 13.64 1.26
CA PHE A 744 -32.07 14.12 1.62
C PHE A 744 -32.01 14.78 3.01
N LEU A 745 -33.04 15.52 3.41
CA LEU A 745 -33.09 16.18 4.71
C LEU A 745 -33.37 15.16 5.82
N GLY A 746 -34.32 14.25 5.62
CA GLY A 746 -34.62 13.14 6.55
C GLY A 746 -33.42 12.20 6.76
N ASP A 747 -32.87 11.63 5.67
CA ASP A 747 -31.69 10.75 5.68
C ASP A 747 -30.47 11.37 6.40
N HIS A 748 -30.44 12.70 6.52
CA HIS A 748 -29.31 13.47 7.08
C HIS A 748 -29.69 14.36 8.26
N GLN A 749 -30.87 14.21 8.87
CA GLN A 749 -31.36 15.08 9.95
C GLN A 749 -30.38 15.16 11.15
N GLU A 750 -29.86 14.02 11.62
CA GLU A 750 -28.83 13.96 12.68
C GLU A 750 -27.57 14.78 12.33
N LYS A 751 -27.25 14.87 11.03
CA LYS A 751 -26.07 15.60 10.53
C LYS A 751 -26.32 17.09 10.40
N LEU A 752 -27.57 17.47 10.10
CA LEU A 752 -27.98 18.85 9.82
C LEU A 752 -28.25 19.62 11.10
N GLN A 753 -29.10 19.09 11.99
CA GLN A 753 -29.44 19.76 13.26
C GLN A 753 -28.27 19.81 14.27
N GLY A 754 -27.23 19.01 14.03
CA GLY A 754 -26.01 18.99 14.83
C GLY A 754 -26.17 18.41 16.24
N LYS A 755 -25.07 18.39 16.99
CA LYS A 755 -25.01 18.00 18.40
C LYS A 755 -24.00 18.90 19.13
N TYR A 756 -24.36 19.44 20.28
CA TYR A 756 -23.51 20.38 21.06
C TYR A 756 -22.21 19.74 21.57
N ASN A 757 -22.21 18.42 21.79
CA ASN A 757 -21.07 17.65 22.29
C ASN A 757 -20.23 16.97 21.19
N ALA A 758 -20.72 16.89 19.93
CA ALA A 758 -20.14 15.98 18.94
C ALA A 758 -19.89 16.60 17.56
N LYS A 759 -18.81 16.16 16.90
CA LYS A 759 -18.54 16.46 15.49
C LYS A 759 -19.26 15.45 14.61
N VAL A 760 -20.21 15.92 13.82
CA VAL A 760 -20.97 15.15 12.83
C VAL A 760 -20.02 14.61 11.76
N GLU A 761 -20.06 13.29 11.48
CA GLU A 761 -19.32 12.70 10.35
C GLU A 761 -20.10 12.86 9.04
N PHE A 762 -19.48 13.51 8.06
CA PHE A 762 -20.07 13.76 6.74
C PHE A 762 -19.77 12.63 5.76
N ALA A 763 -18.53 12.12 5.76
CA ALA A 763 -18.19 10.87 5.08
C ALA A 763 -16.93 10.20 5.66
N SER A 764 -17.02 8.90 5.91
CA SER A 764 -15.88 8.00 6.09
C SER A 764 -15.59 7.14 4.87
N THR A 765 -14.31 6.79 4.73
CA THR A 765 -13.89 5.64 3.93
C THR A 765 -14.40 4.35 4.57
N LEU A 766 -14.82 3.36 3.78
CA LEU A 766 -15.40 2.06 4.20
C LEU A 766 -14.48 1.13 5.05
N GLY A 767 -13.44 1.66 5.66
CA GLY A 767 -12.62 1.00 6.68
C GLY A 767 -12.20 1.92 7.83
N GLY A 768 -12.86 3.07 8.02
CA GLY A 768 -12.59 4.04 9.09
C GLY A 768 -11.22 4.75 9.02
N THR A 769 -10.42 4.49 7.98
CA THR A 769 -9.02 4.94 7.89
C THR A 769 -8.85 6.43 7.61
N CYS A 770 -9.84 7.02 6.96
CA CYS A 770 -10.00 8.45 6.74
C CYS A 770 -11.49 8.76 6.87
N ALA A 771 -11.83 9.81 7.59
CA ALA A 771 -13.16 10.40 7.68
C ALA A 771 -13.01 11.92 7.71
N TYR A 772 -14.09 12.66 7.42
CA TYR A 772 -14.15 14.08 7.74
C TYR A 772 -15.44 14.40 8.49
N SER A 773 -15.28 15.20 9.55
CA SER A 773 -16.36 15.62 10.43
C SER A 773 -16.32 17.13 10.66
N LYS A 774 -17.48 17.73 10.90
CA LYS A 774 -17.67 19.18 11.15
C LYS A 774 -18.47 19.37 12.44
N TYR A 775 -18.33 20.52 13.07
CA TYR A 775 -19.05 20.89 14.28
C TYR A 775 -20.11 21.94 13.94
N LEU A 776 -21.38 21.54 13.97
CA LEU A 776 -22.52 22.32 13.43
C LEU A 776 -23.55 22.78 14.46
N PHE A 777 -23.29 22.61 15.76
CA PHE A 777 -24.10 23.24 16.80
C PHE A 777 -24.11 24.76 16.60
N GLN A 778 -25.27 25.42 16.69
CA GLN A 778 -25.42 26.86 16.37
C GLN A 778 -24.84 27.25 14.99
N VAL A 779 -25.03 26.42 13.96
CA VAL A 779 -24.78 26.82 12.57
C VAL A 779 -26.13 26.87 11.85
N PRO A 780 -26.64 28.05 11.49
CA PRO A 780 -27.82 28.19 10.65
C PRO A 780 -27.68 27.38 9.35
N ILE A 781 -28.71 26.59 9.04
CA ILE A 781 -28.82 25.85 7.79
C ILE A 781 -30.11 26.23 7.08
N VAL A 782 -29.99 26.70 5.84
CA VAL A 782 -31.12 26.98 4.96
C VAL A 782 -31.12 25.98 3.80
N ALA A 783 -32.29 25.42 3.49
CA ALA A 783 -32.49 24.47 2.40
C ALA A 783 -33.38 25.09 1.33
N THR A 784 -32.90 25.23 0.08
CA THR A 784 -33.73 25.76 -1.02
C THR A 784 -34.31 24.63 -1.86
N VAL A 785 -35.64 24.59 -1.97
CA VAL A 785 -36.42 23.55 -2.65
C VAL A 785 -37.31 24.16 -3.72
N ASN A 786 -37.69 23.36 -4.72
CA ASN A 786 -38.59 23.78 -5.79
C ASN A 786 -39.97 23.15 -5.61
N PHE A 787 -41.01 23.71 -6.20
CA PHE A 787 -42.32 23.02 -6.29
C PHE A 787 -42.26 21.66 -7.01
N SER A 788 -41.17 21.39 -7.75
CA SER A 788 -40.88 20.10 -8.39
C SER A 788 -39.87 19.22 -7.62
N THR A 789 -39.63 19.53 -6.34
CA THR A 789 -38.88 18.68 -5.41
C THR A 789 -39.76 17.48 -4.99
N LYS A 790 -39.16 16.31 -4.83
CA LYS A 790 -39.87 15.09 -4.41
C LYS A 790 -40.07 15.00 -2.91
N ASN A 791 -41.07 14.21 -2.51
CA ASN A 791 -41.35 13.82 -1.12
C ASN A 791 -41.69 15.04 -0.23
N LEU A 792 -42.45 16.01 -0.77
CA LEU A 792 -42.84 17.24 -0.05
C LEU A 792 -43.79 16.97 1.13
N ASP A 793 -44.50 15.84 1.09
CA ASP A 793 -45.24 15.19 2.18
C ASP A 793 -44.41 14.98 3.47
N PHE A 794 -43.07 14.97 3.38
CA PHE A 794 -42.19 14.94 4.56
C PHE A 794 -42.22 16.25 5.38
N LEU A 795 -42.98 17.27 4.95
CA LEU A 795 -43.29 18.48 5.71
C LEU A 795 -44.55 18.34 6.59
N GLU A 796 -45.30 17.24 6.46
CA GLU A 796 -46.64 17.05 7.02
C GLU A 796 -46.70 15.94 8.10
N THR A 797 -45.58 15.28 8.39
CA THR A 797 -45.48 14.12 9.31
C THR A 797 -44.56 14.35 10.51
N HIS A 798 -44.89 13.75 11.66
CA HIS A 798 -44.19 13.90 12.95
C HIS A 798 -43.89 12.52 13.61
N ASP A 799 -42.81 12.43 14.40
CA ASP A 799 -42.29 11.19 15.03
C ASP A 799 -42.20 11.30 16.58
N GLU A 800 -42.96 10.52 17.36
CA GLU A 800 -42.83 10.32 18.83
C GLU A 800 -43.18 8.86 19.26
N GLU A 801 -42.76 8.40 20.47
CA GLU A 801 -43.13 7.16 21.27
C GLU A 801 -42.09 5.99 21.56
N ASP A 802 -41.94 5.65 22.88
CA ASP A 802 -41.61 4.40 23.67
C ASP A 802 -40.30 3.49 23.66
N GLU A 803 -40.09 2.64 24.74
CA GLU A 803 -38.78 2.07 25.27
C GLU A 803 -38.65 0.50 25.58
N GLY A 804 -37.47 -0.06 26.03
CA GLY A 804 -37.18 -1.54 26.32
C GLY A 804 -35.81 -2.00 27.01
N GLU A 805 -35.56 -3.32 27.35
CA GLU A 805 -34.61 -3.87 28.44
C GLU A 805 -33.85 -5.29 28.23
N ASP A 806 -33.14 -6.02 29.20
CA ASP A 806 -31.69 -5.95 29.65
C ASP A 806 -30.72 -7.21 30.08
N GLU A 807 -30.60 -7.82 31.32
CA GLU A 807 -29.34 -8.40 32.05
C GLU A 807 -28.85 -9.95 32.11
N ASP A 808 -27.87 -10.64 32.88
CA ASP A 808 -26.72 -10.57 33.95
C ASP A 808 -25.75 -11.89 33.98
N GLU A 809 -24.69 -12.40 34.75
CA GLU A 809 -23.66 -12.14 35.89
C GLU A 809 -22.33 -13.17 35.90
N ASP A 810 -21.07 -13.28 36.55
CA ASP A 810 -19.89 -12.46 37.18
C ASP A 810 -18.38 -13.07 37.44
N GLU A 811 -17.31 -12.23 37.75
CA GLU A 811 -15.86 -12.24 38.38
C GLU A 811 -14.54 -13.10 37.99
N ASP A 812 -13.25 -12.97 38.54
CA ASP A 812 -12.07 -11.96 38.50
C ASP A 812 -10.54 -12.54 38.65
N GLU A 813 -9.51 -11.91 39.34
CA GLU A 813 -7.98 -12.16 39.36
C GLU A 813 -7.37 -13.06 40.55
N ASP A 814 -6.08 -13.19 41.03
CA ASP A 814 -4.67 -12.63 40.93
C ASP A 814 -3.53 -13.69 41.32
N GLU A 815 -2.27 -13.36 41.75
CA GLU A 815 -1.05 -14.26 41.85
C GLU A 815 0.01 -14.01 43.02
N VAL A 816 1.21 -14.65 43.07
CA VAL A 816 2.21 -14.66 44.22
C VAL A 816 3.73 -14.54 43.86
N VAL A 817 4.55 -13.84 44.69
CA VAL A 817 6.03 -13.58 44.48
C VAL A 817 6.93 -13.62 45.77
N HIS A 818 8.26 -13.79 45.62
CA HIS A 818 9.32 -14.14 46.61
C HIS A 818 9.67 -13.14 47.78
N PRO A 819 10.00 -13.61 49.02
CA PRO A 819 9.78 -12.84 50.26
C PRO A 819 10.76 -11.71 50.67
N LEU A 820 12.03 -11.69 50.26
CA LEU A 820 13.00 -10.71 50.82
C LEU A 820 13.18 -9.41 50.01
N SER A 821 12.56 -9.30 48.84
CA SER A 821 12.53 -8.06 48.05
C SER A 821 11.42 -7.12 48.54
N PRO A 822 11.52 -5.79 48.37
CA PRO A 822 10.32 -4.94 48.36
C PRO A 822 9.41 -5.36 47.19
N ASN A 823 8.08 -5.37 47.41
CA ASN A 823 7.11 -5.59 46.33
C ASN A 823 7.23 -4.47 45.27
N PHE A 824 6.63 -4.64 44.09
CA PHE A 824 6.82 -3.68 42.98
C PHE A 824 6.40 -2.25 43.36
N GLU A 825 5.33 -2.12 44.14
CA GLU A 825 4.86 -0.86 44.71
C GLU A 825 5.88 -0.24 45.66
N ASN A 826 6.41 -0.98 46.65
CA ASN A 826 7.46 -0.50 47.54
C ASN A 826 8.73 -0.13 46.76
N GLN A 827 9.08 -0.85 45.68
CA GLN A 827 10.18 -0.44 44.79
C GLN A 827 9.90 0.91 44.10
N ARG A 828 8.65 1.18 43.66
CA ARG A 828 8.24 2.50 43.15
C ARG A 828 8.24 3.57 44.25
N LYS A 829 7.78 3.25 45.47
CA LYS A 829 7.75 4.13 46.65
C LYS A 829 9.17 4.63 46.99
N VAL A 830 10.17 3.76 46.93
CA VAL A 830 11.60 4.12 47.07
C VAL A 830 12.06 5.17 46.04
N ILE A 831 11.55 5.11 44.82
CA ILE A 831 11.86 6.13 43.79
C ILE A 831 11.12 7.43 44.10
N LEU A 832 9.81 7.38 44.33
CA LEU A 832 8.97 8.55 44.63
C LEU A 832 9.48 9.35 45.84
N LEU A 833 9.74 8.68 46.96
CA LEU A 833 10.20 9.35 48.17
C LEU A 833 11.59 9.99 48.02
N ARG A 834 12.49 9.40 47.19
CA ARG A 834 13.85 9.93 46.98
C ARG A 834 13.95 10.96 45.85
N ASP A 835 13.27 10.75 44.72
CA ASP A 835 13.30 11.66 43.56
C ASP A 835 12.39 12.88 43.75
N VAL A 836 11.17 12.66 44.24
CA VAL A 836 10.13 13.70 44.34
C VAL A 836 10.16 14.34 45.72
N LYS A 837 9.96 13.55 46.80
CA LYS A 837 9.95 14.09 48.18
C LYS A 837 11.36 14.37 48.76
N LYS A 838 12.44 14.12 48.01
CA LYS A 838 13.86 14.35 48.37
C LYS A 838 14.39 13.68 49.66
N GLN A 839 13.56 12.91 50.36
CA GLN A 839 13.81 12.39 51.72
C GLN A 839 15.12 11.60 51.87
N SER A 840 15.67 11.59 53.09
CA SER A 840 16.90 10.85 53.40
C SER A 840 16.73 9.34 53.18
N TRP A 841 17.83 8.61 53.03
CA TRP A 841 17.76 7.16 52.82
C TRP A 841 17.14 6.40 53.99
N ASP A 842 17.25 6.93 55.21
CA ASP A 842 16.69 6.30 56.40
C ASP A 842 15.22 6.70 56.62
N ASP A 843 14.77 7.85 56.13
CA ASP A 843 13.34 8.18 56.09
C ASP A 843 12.59 7.39 55.02
N VAL A 844 13.22 7.16 53.86
CA VAL A 844 12.72 6.19 52.87
C VAL A 844 12.65 4.79 53.47
N ARG A 845 13.61 4.40 54.33
CA ARG A 845 13.61 3.12 55.07
C ARG A 845 12.53 3.04 56.15
N LYS A 846 12.16 4.15 56.81
CA LYS A 846 11.03 4.21 57.75
C LYS A 846 9.70 3.92 57.05
N GLN A 847 9.52 4.34 55.79
CA GLN A 847 8.24 4.30 55.03
C GLN A 847 8.05 3.12 54.08
N VAL A 848 9.06 2.26 53.90
CA VAL A 848 9.08 1.16 52.94
C VAL A 848 9.26 -0.17 53.68
N ARG A 849 8.68 -1.26 53.17
CA ARG A 849 8.85 -2.63 53.69
C ARG A 849 9.34 -3.59 52.61
N ASN A 850 9.96 -4.70 53.01
CA ASN A 850 10.14 -5.87 52.15
C ASN A 850 8.91 -6.81 52.22
N LEU A 851 8.86 -7.83 51.36
CA LEU A 851 7.81 -8.86 51.33
C LEU A 851 7.82 -9.81 52.55
N LYS A 852 8.64 -9.54 53.59
CA LYS A 852 8.55 -10.11 54.94
C LYS A 852 8.13 -9.06 55.99
N GLY A 853 7.58 -7.92 55.58
CA GLY A 853 7.15 -6.85 56.48
C GLY A 853 8.27 -6.10 57.23
N LYS A 854 9.56 -6.42 56.98
CA LYS A 854 10.70 -5.80 57.70
C LYS A 854 11.23 -4.57 56.97
N LYS A 855 11.78 -3.60 57.73
CA LYS A 855 12.42 -2.38 57.20
C LYS A 855 13.66 -2.75 56.36
N PRO A 856 13.72 -2.48 55.05
CA PRO A 856 14.84 -2.88 54.18
C PRO A 856 16.12 -2.09 54.50
N THR A 857 17.29 -2.69 54.31
CA THR A 857 18.57 -1.99 54.57
C THR A 857 18.82 -0.87 53.54
N VAL A 858 19.47 0.22 53.97
CA VAL A 858 19.84 1.34 53.07
C VAL A 858 20.67 0.87 51.87
N LYS A 859 21.55 -0.13 52.07
CA LYS A 859 22.35 -0.78 51.02
C LYS A 859 21.48 -1.49 49.96
N LEU A 860 20.32 -2.04 50.36
CA LEU A 860 19.31 -2.58 49.45
C LEU A 860 18.52 -1.47 48.75
N LEU A 861 18.09 -0.43 49.47
CA LEU A 861 17.34 0.71 48.90
C LEU A 861 18.14 1.46 47.83
N ARG A 862 19.39 1.83 48.14
CA ARG A 862 20.33 2.44 47.17
C ARG A 862 20.55 1.53 45.95
N ARG A 863 20.54 0.19 46.12
CA ARG A 863 20.67 -0.80 45.04
C ARG A 863 19.40 -0.93 44.20
N VAL A 864 18.21 -0.85 44.79
CA VAL A 864 16.94 -0.79 44.04
C VAL A 864 16.94 0.49 43.20
N TYR A 865 17.11 1.65 43.82
CA TYR A 865 17.13 2.95 43.15
C TYR A 865 18.16 3.03 42.00
N LYS A 866 19.43 2.67 42.24
CA LYS A 866 20.50 2.72 41.22
C LYS A 866 20.26 1.81 40.01
N ASN A 867 19.50 0.71 40.18
CA ASN A 867 19.19 -0.22 39.09
C ASN A 867 17.79 -0.03 38.49
N PHE A 868 16.96 0.84 39.08
CA PHE A 868 15.61 1.13 38.61
C PHE A 868 15.66 1.96 37.33
N SER A 869 15.19 1.39 36.22
CA SER A 869 15.14 2.12 34.96
C SER A 869 13.91 3.02 34.95
N LYS A 870 14.08 4.30 35.32
CA LYS A 870 13.00 5.30 35.37
C LYS A 870 12.14 5.26 34.08
N LYS A 871 12.78 5.19 32.90
CA LYS A 871 12.15 5.06 31.56
C LYS A 871 11.38 3.75 31.29
N LYS A 872 11.50 2.72 32.13
CA LYS A 872 10.72 1.46 32.05
C LYS A 872 9.86 1.20 33.29
N GLY A 873 9.86 2.10 34.27
CA GLY A 873 9.15 1.91 35.54
C GLY A 873 9.57 0.68 36.35
N ARG A 874 10.72 0.02 36.06
CA ARG A 874 11.19 -1.19 36.76
C ARG A 874 12.69 -1.40 36.67
N VAL A 875 13.24 -2.23 37.57
CA VAL A 875 14.66 -2.65 37.55
C VAL A 875 14.95 -3.48 36.29
N VAL A 876 16.08 -3.21 35.63
CA VAL A 876 16.49 -3.94 34.40
C VAL A 876 17.79 -4.71 34.63
N TYR A 877 17.65 -5.98 35.02
CA TYR A 877 18.77 -6.88 35.25
C TYR A 877 19.54 -7.19 33.96
N LYS A 878 20.69 -6.52 33.75
CA LYS A 878 21.60 -6.75 32.62
C LYS A 878 22.56 -7.91 32.90
N TYR A 879 22.03 -9.13 32.89
CA TYR A 879 22.73 -10.34 33.32
C TYR A 879 24.04 -10.71 32.60
N LYS A 880 24.35 -10.14 31.43
CA LYS A 880 25.52 -10.49 30.58
C LYS A 880 26.90 -10.02 31.10
N LYS A 881 27.02 -9.69 32.39
CA LYS A 881 28.29 -9.28 33.06
C LYS A 881 28.49 -9.85 34.48
N CYS A 882 27.61 -10.71 34.98
CA CYS A 882 27.58 -11.06 36.41
C CYS A 882 28.35 -12.33 36.83
N GLY A 883 29.17 -12.93 35.95
CA GLY A 883 29.96 -14.15 36.21
C GLY A 883 29.16 -15.45 36.38
N ARG A 884 27.92 -15.38 36.86
CA ARG A 884 27.05 -16.53 37.12
C ARG A 884 26.65 -17.24 35.82
N LYS A 885 26.73 -18.58 35.83
CA LYS A 885 26.20 -19.45 34.77
C LYS A 885 24.72 -19.10 34.53
N PRO A 886 24.23 -19.06 33.27
CA PRO A 886 22.82 -18.73 33.01
C PRO A 886 21.92 -19.73 33.72
N TRP A 887 20.97 -19.20 34.51
CA TRP A 887 20.05 -19.96 35.36
C TRP A 887 19.47 -21.16 34.64
N LYS A 888 19.45 -22.30 35.35
CA LYS A 888 18.43 -23.33 35.10
C LYS A 888 17.08 -22.60 35.15
N VAL A 889 16.31 -22.66 34.06
CA VAL A 889 14.91 -22.23 34.08
C VAL A 889 14.24 -23.05 35.19
N THR A 890 13.50 -22.41 36.09
CA THR A 890 12.92 -23.13 37.25
C THR A 890 11.90 -24.13 36.74
N LYS A 891 11.72 -25.27 37.44
CA LYS A 891 10.75 -26.31 37.02
C LYS A 891 9.36 -25.71 36.78
N GLY A 892 8.91 -24.75 37.58
CA GLY A 892 7.63 -24.04 37.36
C GLY A 892 7.56 -23.26 36.03
N VAL A 893 8.63 -22.53 35.67
CA VAL A 893 8.70 -21.75 34.42
C VAL A 893 8.90 -22.64 33.19
N GLU A 894 9.59 -23.78 33.35
CA GLU A 894 9.72 -24.83 32.33
C GLU A 894 8.37 -25.54 32.11
N SER A 895 7.72 -26.03 33.17
CA SER A 895 6.37 -26.62 33.12
C SER A 895 5.31 -25.65 32.60
N PHE A 896 5.41 -24.36 32.91
CA PHE A 896 4.53 -23.33 32.37
C PHE A 896 4.61 -23.26 30.83
N LEU A 897 5.81 -23.14 30.27
CA LEU A 897 6.03 -23.11 28.82
C LEU A 897 5.45 -24.35 28.13
N LEU A 898 5.54 -25.51 28.78
CA LEU A 898 5.02 -26.77 28.26
C LEU A 898 3.48 -26.84 28.34
N ARG A 899 2.86 -26.42 29.46
CA ARG A 899 1.39 -26.34 29.58
C ARG A 899 0.80 -25.34 28.59
N ARG A 900 1.34 -24.11 28.53
CA ARG A 900 0.83 -23.06 27.63
C ARG A 900 1.07 -23.38 26.15
N LEU A 901 2.15 -24.10 25.81
CA LEU A 901 2.30 -24.68 24.47
C LEU A 901 1.28 -25.80 24.18
N LYS A 902 0.97 -26.66 25.17
CA LYS A 902 -0.02 -27.75 25.01
C LYS A 902 -1.44 -27.22 24.77
N ALA A 903 -1.83 -26.10 25.40
CA ALA A 903 -3.08 -25.39 25.15
C ALA A 903 -3.07 -24.65 23.79
N LEU A 904 -2.22 -23.64 23.64
CA LEU A 904 -2.23 -22.73 22.48
C LEU A 904 -2.05 -23.41 21.11
N ARG A 905 -1.47 -24.62 21.06
CA ARG A 905 -1.33 -25.41 19.81
C ARG A 905 -2.65 -26.01 19.31
N CYS A 906 -3.66 -26.14 20.18
CA CYS A 906 -5.00 -26.61 19.81
C CYS A 906 -5.81 -25.46 19.19
N GLU A 907 -5.74 -24.27 19.79
CA GLU A 907 -6.43 -23.06 19.30
C GLU A 907 -5.77 -22.44 18.06
N SER A 908 -4.44 -22.26 18.09
CA SER A 908 -3.76 -21.28 17.22
C SER A 908 -2.34 -21.69 16.78
N ILE A 909 -1.63 -20.79 16.09
CA ILE A 909 -0.21 -20.97 15.76
C ILE A 909 0.63 -20.42 16.91
N CYS A 910 0.87 -21.26 17.91
CA CYS A 910 1.83 -20.95 18.97
C CYS A 910 3.23 -20.70 18.38
N THR A 911 3.86 -19.59 18.76
CA THR A 911 5.23 -19.22 18.36
C THR A 911 6.08 -18.93 19.59
N THR A 912 7.40 -18.98 19.47
CA THR A 912 8.29 -18.61 20.60
C THR A 912 8.11 -17.17 21.06
N THR A 913 7.59 -16.29 20.20
CA THR A 913 7.22 -14.90 20.51
C THR A 913 5.83 -14.75 21.12
N VAL A 914 4.94 -15.72 20.93
CA VAL A 914 3.69 -15.82 21.71
C VAL A 914 4.05 -16.34 23.10
N LEU A 915 4.75 -17.48 23.21
CA LEU A 915 5.23 -18.00 24.50
C LEU A 915 6.06 -17.00 25.31
N GLN A 916 6.89 -16.15 24.66
CA GLN A 916 7.60 -15.06 25.33
C GLN A 916 6.65 -13.96 25.87
N ARG A 917 5.47 -13.76 25.26
CA ARG A 917 4.44 -12.88 25.81
C ARG A 917 3.74 -13.56 26.98
N GLU A 918 3.23 -14.77 26.81
CA GLU A 918 2.52 -15.49 27.88
C GLU A 918 3.34 -15.56 29.17
N ILE A 919 4.63 -15.90 29.07
CA ILE A 919 5.53 -16.02 30.23
C ILE A 919 5.97 -14.68 30.85
N VAL A 920 5.82 -13.57 30.11
CA VAL A 920 6.01 -12.20 30.60
C VAL A 920 4.74 -11.65 31.23
N ASN A 921 3.58 -11.99 30.68
CA ASN A 921 2.28 -11.59 31.20
C ASN A 921 1.97 -12.32 32.50
N GLU A 922 2.02 -13.66 32.47
CA GLU A 922 1.67 -14.50 33.62
C GLU A 922 2.81 -14.51 34.64
N LYS A 923 3.98 -15.10 34.33
CA LYS A 923 5.05 -15.27 35.33
C LYS A 923 6.06 -14.11 35.43
N GLY A 924 5.82 -13.00 34.74
CA GLY A 924 6.72 -11.83 34.74
C GLY A 924 8.12 -12.04 34.13
N VAL A 925 8.45 -13.22 33.58
CA VAL A 925 9.81 -13.60 33.18
C VAL A 925 10.10 -13.32 31.70
N ASP A 926 10.85 -12.26 31.39
CA ASP A 926 11.32 -11.98 30.01
C ASP A 926 12.45 -12.93 29.58
N LEU A 927 12.08 -14.11 29.09
CA LEU A 927 13.00 -15.06 28.47
C LEU A 927 13.26 -14.71 27.00
N GLU A 928 14.53 -14.57 26.60
CA GLU A 928 14.86 -14.52 25.17
C GLU A 928 14.29 -15.75 24.45
N ALA A 929 13.67 -15.58 23.28
CA ALA A 929 13.13 -16.68 22.48
C ALA A 929 14.17 -17.78 22.10
N SER A 930 15.46 -17.50 22.24
CA SER A 930 16.57 -18.47 22.20
C SER A 930 16.51 -19.47 23.37
N THR A 931 16.27 -18.99 24.59
CA THR A 931 16.10 -19.80 25.81
C THR A 931 14.82 -20.62 25.75
N ILE A 932 13.70 -20.03 25.31
CA ILE A 932 12.44 -20.76 25.13
C ILE A 932 12.62 -21.95 24.18
N ARG A 933 13.31 -21.78 23.05
CA ARG A 933 13.63 -22.91 22.16
C ARG A 933 14.48 -23.98 22.83
N LYS A 934 15.48 -23.62 23.64
CA LYS A 934 16.30 -24.60 24.38
C LYS A 934 15.46 -25.41 25.38
N VAL A 935 14.53 -24.76 26.09
CA VAL A 935 13.58 -25.45 26.98
C VAL A 935 12.70 -26.43 26.19
N LEU A 936 12.05 -25.95 25.13
CA LEU A 936 11.18 -26.78 24.30
C LEU A 936 11.92 -28.00 23.70
N THR A 937 13.10 -27.79 23.10
CA THR A 937 13.88 -28.88 22.50
C THR A 937 14.42 -29.87 23.53
N ARG A 938 14.76 -29.44 24.75
CA ARG A 938 15.11 -30.39 25.84
C ARG A 938 13.94 -31.32 26.17
N ASN A 939 12.71 -30.82 26.12
CA ASN A 939 11.49 -31.58 26.40
C ASN A 939 10.89 -32.23 25.14
N GLY A 940 11.71 -32.52 24.11
CA GLY A 940 11.29 -33.21 22.89
C GLY A 940 10.43 -32.40 21.90
N TYR A 941 10.21 -31.11 22.13
CA TYR A 941 9.41 -30.26 21.22
C TYR A 941 10.26 -29.66 20.10
N PHE A 942 9.98 -30.12 18.88
CA PHE A 942 10.62 -29.64 17.64
C PHE A 942 9.68 -28.75 16.82
N TRP A 943 10.24 -27.79 16.08
CA TRP A 943 9.46 -26.94 15.18
C TRP A 943 9.17 -27.67 13.86
N LEU A 944 8.04 -28.37 13.81
CA LEU A 944 7.52 -28.98 12.59
C LEU A 944 6.74 -27.96 11.74
N THR A 945 6.81 -28.11 10.42
CA THR A 945 5.96 -27.33 9.50
C THR A 945 4.49 -27.72 9.68
N ARG A 946 3.61 -26.75 9.94
CA ARG A 946 2.16 -27.00 10.09
C ARG A 946 1.62 -27.68 8.83
N ALA A 947 1.28 -28.95 8.92
CA ALA A 947 0.56 -29.67 7.89
C ALA A 947 -0.74 -28.93 7.57
N GLN A 948 -0.86 -28.39 6.36
CA GLN A 948 -2.04 -27.65 5.93
C GLN A 948 -3.18 -28.61 5.58
N LYS A 949 -3.74 -29.26 6.61
CA LYS A 949 -5.03 -29.96 6.52
C LYS A 949 -6.05 -28.97 5.95
N ARG A 950 -6.51 -29.20 4.72
CA ARG A 950 -7.61 -28.43 4.14
C ARG A 950 -8.87 -28.76 4.94
N LYS A 951 -9.60 -27.73 5.40
CA LYS A 951 -11.00 -27.93 5.81
C LYS A 951 -11.81 -28.23 4.56
N TYR A 952 -12.54 -29.34 4.56
CA TYR A 952 -13.52 -29.70 3.54
C TYR A 952 -14.92 -29.33 4.04
N SER A 953 -15.91 -29.17 3.14
CA SER A 953 -17.33 -29.14 3.53
C SER A 953 -17.82 -30.56 3.83
N PRO A 954 -18.98 -30.73 4.50
CA PRO A 954 -19.60 -32.03 4.72
C PRO A 954 -19.78 -32.80 3.41
N ASP A 955 -20.36 -32.19 2.38
CA ASP A 955 -20.57 -32.73 1.03
C ASP A 955 -19.26 -33.15 0.33
N VAL A 956 -18.17 -32.36 0.39
CA VAL A 956 -16.88 -32.81 -0.15
C VAL A 956 -16.28 -33.96 0.67
N THR A 957 -16.55 -34.01 1.98
CA THR A 957 -16.13 -35.10 2.86
C THR A 957 -16.90 -36.40 2.55
N ALA A 958 -18.21 -36.30 2.30
CA ALA A 958 -19.06 -37.39 1.86
C ALA A 958 -18.67 -37.90 0.47
N GLN A 959 -18.42 -37.02 -0.50
CA GLN A 959 -17.94 -37.38 -1.85
C GLN A 959 -16.58 -38.09 -1.79
N ARG A 960 -15.66 -37.65 -0.91
CA ARG A 960 -14.38 -38.33 -0.64
C ARG A 960 -14.57 -39.72 -0.04
N LEU A 961 -15.50 -39.87 0.93
CA LEU A 961 -15.81 -41.15 1.56
C LEU A 961 -16.47 -42.12 0.57
N ALA A 962 -17.42 -41.66 -0.25
CA ALA A 962 -18.09 -42.46 -1.27
C ALA A 962 -17.11 -42.96 -2.34
N PHE A 963 -16.27 -42.08 -2.88
CA PHE A 963 -15.21 -42.44 -3.82
C PHE A 963 -14.23 -43.47 -3.20
N ALA A 964 -13.77 -43.24 -1.97
CA ALA A 964 -12.85 -44.16 -1.30
C ALA A 964 -13.48 -45.54 -1.06
N LYS A 965 -14.77 -45.60 -0.68
CA LYS A 965 -15.53 -46.86 -0.58
C LYS A 965 -15.67 -47.55 -1.95
N ALA A 966 -15.99 -46.82 -3.02
CA ALA A 966 -16.13 -47.38 -4.37
C ALA A 966 -14.81 -47.99 -4.90
N VAL A 967 -13.69 -47.27 -4.78
CA VAL A 967 -12.36 -47.79 -5.15
C VAL A 967 -12.00 -49.05 -4.34
N LEU A 968 -12.36 -49.08 -3.05
CA LEU A 968 -12.08 -50.26 -2.22
C LEU A 968 -12.95 -51.47 -2.60
N ARG A 969 -14.25 -51.28 -2.89
CA ARG A 969 -15.15 -52.34 -3.37
C ARG A 969 -14.66 -53.00 -4.67
N ILE A 970 -14.12 -52.22 -5.60
CA ILE A 970 -13.61 -52.74 -6.88
C ILE A 970 -12.26 -53.47 -6.69
N SER A 971 -11.51 -53.13 -5.64
CA SER A 971 -10.18 -53.70 -5.37
C SER A 971 -10.17 -55.06 -4.68
N SER A 972 -11.32 -55.64 -4.28
CA SER A 972 -11.34 -56.92 -3.55
C SER A 972 -10.97 -58.13 -4.41
N ALA A 973 -11.14 -58.05 -5.73
CA ALA A 973 -10.94 -59.17 -6.65
C ALA A 973 -9.51 -59.36 -7.18
N GLN A 974 -8.56 -58.44 -6.89
CA GLN A 974 -7.18 -58.53 -7.38
C GLN A 974 -6.16 -58.14 -6.29
N GLY A 975 -5.04 -58.88 -6.24
CA GLY A 975 -4.02 -58.81 -5.19
C GLY A 975 -3.30 -57.47 -5.12
N ALA A 976 -2.68 -57.15 -3.97
CA ALA A 976 -2.02 -55.85 -3.77
C ALA A 976 -0.76 -55.95 -2.89
N LEU A 977 0.31 -55.26 -3.31
CA LEU A 977 1.56 -55.07 -2.57
C LEU A 977 1.80 -53.58 -2.26
N ALA A 978 2.61 -53.29 -1.23
CA ALA A 978 2.66 -51.97 -0.58
C ALA A 978 4.01 -51.24 -0.74
N ALA A 979 4.00 -49.91 -0.62
CA ALA A 979 5.20 -49.06 -0.74
C ALA A 979 5.17 -47.79 0.15
N SER A 980 6.30 -47.07 0.15
CA SER A 980 6.77 -46.11 1.17
C SER A 980 6.17 -44.67 1.10
N PRO A 981 6.13 -43.88 2.21
CA PRO A 981 5.42 -42.59 2.26
C PRO A 981 6.13 -41.36 1.64
N ASP A 982 7.45 -41.33 1.45
CA ASP A 982 8.25 -40.08 1.36
C ASP A 982 8.17 -39.24 0.06
N LEU A 983 7.12 -39.39 -0.75
CA LEU A 983 7.03 -38.79 -2.09
C LEU A 983 6.27 -37.45 -2.15
N ALA A 984 5.48 -37.08 -1.14
CA ALA A 984 4.79 -35.79 -1.11
C ALA A 984 5.77 -34.59 -1.11
N GLY A 985 5.40 -33.50 -1.78
CA GLY A 985 6.22 -32.30 -1.84
C GLY A 985 5.55 -31.14 -2.56
N ASN A 986 5.07 -30.16 -1.79
CA ASN A 986 4.43 -28.96 -2.33
C ASN A 986 5.38 -28.16 -3.24
N ASP A 987 4.86 -27.70 -4.38
CA ASP A 987 5.57 -26.76 -5.25
C ASP A 987 5.23 -25.31 -4.87
N ALA A 988 6.25 -24.45 -4.83
CA ALA A 988 6.14 -23.04 -4.44
C ALA A 988 5.81 -22.11 -5.62
N TYR A 989 5.84 -22.60 -6.87
CA TYR A 989 5.90 -21.77 -8.07
C TYR A 989 4.60 -21.61 -8.89
N GLY A 990 3.44 -21.93 -8.31
CA GLY A 990 2.14 -21.99 -9.03
C GLY A 990 1.76 -20.76 -9.89
N ASN A 991 2.31 -19.57 -9.60
CA ASN A 991 1.98 -18.32 -10.29
C ASN A 991 3.12 -17.70 -11.14
N GLN A 992 4.32 -18.31 -11.24
CA GLN A 992 5.52 -17.59 -11.75
C GLN A 992 6.40 -18.29 -12.80
N VAL A 993 5.93 -19.37 -13.46
CA VAL A 993 6.65 -19.96 -14.62
C VAL A 993 6.08 -19.43 -15.94
N PRO A 994 6.85 -18.71 -16.78
CA PRO A 994 6.43 -18.31 -18.12
C PRO A 994 6.24 -19.53 -19.05
N LEU A 995 5.32 -19.46 -20.01
CA LEU A 995 5.01 -20.60 -20.91
C LEU A 995 6.20 -21.04 -21.80
N CYS A 996 7.15 -20.14 -22.07
CA CYS A 996 8.42 -20.47 -22.74
C CYS A 996 9.38 -21.30 -21.86
N ARG A 997 9.13 -21.43 -20.56
CA ARG A 997 9.86 -22.27 -19.60
C ARG A 997 9.01 -23.41 -19.01
N ALA A 998 7.82 -23.64 -19.57
CA ALA A 998 6.95 -24.76 -19.23
C ALA A 998 6.92 -25.78 -20.36
N VAL A 999 6.88 -27.06 -20.00
CA VAL A 999 6.64 -28.20 -20.90
C VAL A 999 5.30 -28.82 -20.51
N PRO A 1000 4.21 -28.46 -21.22
CA PRO A 1000 2.86 -29.00 -20.99
C PRO A 1000 2.80 -30.46 -21.45
N LEU A 1001 2.26 -31.34 -20.59
CA LEU A 1001 2.31 -32.79 -20.71
C LEU A 1001 1.05 -33.42 -20.12
N TRP A 1002 0.42 -34.32 -20.88
CA TRP A 1002 -0.59 -35.27 -20.38
C TRP A 1002 -0.01 -36.69 -20.42
N ALA A 1003 -0.24 -37.44 -19.36
CA ALA A 1003 0.30 -38.78 -19.15
C ALA A 1003 -0.56 -39.54 -18.14
N GLY A 1004 -0.53 -40.87 -18.22
CA GLY A 1004 -1.13 -41.78 -17.24
C GLY A 1004 -0.07 -42.50 -16.40
N ILE A 1005 -0.51 -43.06 -15.28
CA ILE A 1005 0.23 -44.07 -14.52
C ILE A 1005 -0.67 -45.26 -14.21
N SER A 1006 -0.09 -46.45 -14.16
CA SER A 1006 -0.68 -47.68 -13.65
C SER A 1006 0.39 -48.46 -12.88
N GLU A 1007 0.08 -49.66 -12.40
CA GLU A 1007 1.06 -50.59 -11.82
C GLU A 1007 2.09 -51.08 -12.87
N GLY A 1008 1.78 -50.98 -14.17
CA GLY A 1008 2.73 -51.13 -15.27
C GLY A 1008 3.65 -49.92 -15.53
N GLY A 1009 3.51 -48.82 -14.78
CA GLY A 1009 4.45 -47.69 -14.80
C GLY A 1009 3.86 -46.36 -15.28
N PHE A 1010 4.56 -45.66 -16.18
CA PHE A 1010 4.24 -44.31 -16.68
C PHE A 1010 4.26 -44.25 -18.22
N ALA A 1011 3.15 -43.82 -18.81
CA ALA A 1011 3.02 -43.60 -20.25
C ALA A 1011 2.58 -42.16 -20.58
N THR A 1012 3.22 -41.57 -21.59
CA THR A 1012 2.88 -40.23 -22.09
C THR A 1012 1.75 -40.31 -23.11
N VAL A 1013 0.69 -39.52 -22.91
CA VAL A 1013 -0.38 -39.31 -23.89
C VAL A 1013 0.04 -38.25 -24.91
N VAL A 1014 0.44 -37.06 -24.46
CA VAL A 1014 0.82 -35.95 -25.36
C VAL A 1014 1.70 -34.90 -24.69
N PHE A 1015 2.62 -34.31 -25.46
CA PHE A 1015 3.25 -33.02 -25.15
C PHE A 1015 2.62 -31.94 -26.02
N HIS A 1016 2.13 -30.84 -25.44
CA HIS A 1016 1.38 -29.81 -26.20
C HIS A 1016 2.00 -28.40 -26.11
N LYS A 1017 1.68 -27.56 -27.11
CA LYS A 1017 2.29 -26.23 -27.29
C LYS A 1017 1.67 -25.19 -26.33
N SER A 1018 0.38 -25.32 -26.04
CA SER A 1018 -0.50 -24.48 -25.21
C SER A 1018 -0.35 -24.73 -23.70
N LYS A 1019 -0.80 -23.83 -22.80
CA LYS A 1019 -0.74 -24.08 -21.33
C LYS A 1019 -1.78 -25.12 -20.86
N LYS A 1020 -2.90 -25.22 -21.56
CA LYS A 1020 -3.98 -26.21 -21.40
C LYS A 1020 -4.45 -26.63 -22.78
N LEU A 1021 -4.98 -27.84 -22.89
CA LEU A 1021 -5.76 -28.26 -24.06
C LEU A 1021 -7.18 -27.67 -23.97
N CYS A 1022 -7.86 -27.54 -25.11
CA CYS A 1022 -9.30 -27.34 -25.19
C CYS A 1022 -10.05 -28.67 -25.38
N THR A 1023 -11.39 -28.62 -25.34
CA THR A 1023 -12.26 -29.78 -25.60
C THR A 1023 -11.97 -30.48 -26.92
N VAL A 1024 -11.78 -29.71 -28.00
CA VAL A 1024 -11.54 -30.25 -29.34
C VAL A 1024 -10.15 -30.89 -29.41
N GLU A 1025 -9.09 -30.14 -29.07
CA GLU A 1025 -7.71 -30.67 -29.01
C GLU A 1025 -7.63 -31.99 -28.22
N TRP A 1026 -8.35 -32.10 -27.09
CA TRP A 1026 -8.41 -33.34 -26.31
C TRP A 1026 -9.21 -34.46 -26.98
N ALA A 1027 -10.37 -34.17 -27.57
CA ALA A 1027 -11.14 -35.15 -28.32
C ALA A 1027 -10.34 -35.71 -29.51
N ASP A 1028 -9.61 -34.85 -30.24
CA ASP A 1028 -8.70 -35.25 -31.33
C ASP A 1028 -7.55 -36.16 -30.84
N ILE A 1029 -7.05 -35.91 -29.63
CA ILE A 1029 -6.02 -36.73 -28.98
C ILE A 1029 -6.57 -38.11 -28.57
N VAL A 1030 -7.83 -38.18 -28.12
CA VAL A 1030 -8.50 -39.43 -27.74
C VAL A 1030 -8.88 -40.24 -28.99
N ASN A 1031 -9.60 -39.64 -29.94
CA ASN A 1031 -10.02 -40.27 -31.19
C ASN A 1031 -8.82 -40.73 -32.03
N GLY A 1032 -7.76 -39.93 -32.10
CA GLY A 1032 -6.48 -40.29 -32.74
C GLY A 1032 -5.63 -41.30 -31.95
N GLY A 1033 -6.24 -42.15 -31.12
CA GLY A 1033 -5.64 -43.31 -30.45
C GLY A 1033 -4.53 -43.02 -29.42
N LYS A 1034 -4.17 -41.76 -29.13
CA LYS A 1034 -3.00 -41.46 -28.28
C LYS A 1034 -3.25 -41.81 -26.82
N LEU A 1035 -4.49 -41.72 -26.35
CA LEU A 1035 -4.86 -42.15 -25.00
C LEU A 1035 -4.92 -43.68 -24.90
N THR A 1036 -5.51 -44.38 -25.88
CA THR A 1036 -5.59 -45.85 -25.88
C THR A 1036 -4.22 -46.50 -26.07
N ASN A 1037 -3.33 -45.94 -26.89
CA ASN A 1037 -1.95 -46.41 -27.03
C ASN A 1037 -1.11 -46.13 -25.76
N ALA A 1038 -1.33 -45.00 -25.08
CA ALA A 1038 -0.73 -44.76 -23.76
C ALA A 1038 -1.25 -45.77 -22.71
N ILE A 1039 -2.52 -46.15 -22.73
CA ILE A 1039 -3.09 -47.18 -21.85
C ILE A 1039 -2.51 -48.57 -22.19
N ARG A 1040 -2.42 -48.96 -23.46
CA ARG A 1040 -1.82 -50.24 -23.90
C ARG A 1040 -0.36 -50.39 -23.49
N SER A 1041 0.43 -49.32 -23.61
CA SER A 1041 1.85 -49.31 -23.16
C SER A 1041 2.05 -49.35 -21.64
N LEU A 1042 0.96 -49.44 -20.86
CA LEU A 1042 0.94 -49.65 -19.42
C LEU A 1042 0.51 -51.08 -19.03
N SER A 1043 0.53 -52.02 -19.98
CA SER A 1043 0.17 -53.44 -19.83
C SER A 1043 -1.12 -53.68 -19.03
N PRO A 1044 -2.28 -53.17 -19.51
CA PRO A 1044 -3.54 -53.25 -18.79
C PRO A 1044 -4.10 -54.68 -18.85
N THR A 1045 -4.73 -55.13 -17.76
CA THR A 1045 -5.35 -56.47 -17.62
C THR A 1045 -6.38 -56.80 -18.71
N LYS A 1046 -6.94 -55.78 -19.39
CA LYS A 1046 -7.71 -55.93 -20.64
C LYS A 1046 -7.01 -55.16 -21.77
N PRO A 1047 -6.21 -55.81 -22.64
CA PRO A 1047 -5.49 -55.15 -23.74
C PRO A 1047 -6.35 -54.46 -24.80
N ARG A 1048 -7.64 -54.85 -24.90
CA ARG A 1048 -8.65 -54.26 -25.80
C ARG A 1048 -9.68 -53.37 -25.07
N GLY A 1049 -9.60 -53.23 -23.75
CA GLY A 1049 -10.57 -52.50 -22.93
C GLY A 1049 -11.79 -53.35 -22.52
N PRO A 1050 -12.89 -52.73 -22.03
CA PRO A 1050 -13.00 -51.29 -21.72
C PRO A 1050 -12.07 -50.89 -20.56
N TRP A 1051 -11.70 -49.61 -20.50
CA TRP A 1051 -10.73 -49.09 -19.52
C TRP A 1051 -11.34 -48.03 -18.61
N TRP A 1052 -10.94 -48.06 -17.33
CA TRP A 1052 -11.27 -47.03 -16.35
C TRP A 1052 -10.08 -46.09 -16.14
N VAL A 1053 -10.27 -44.80 -16.40
CA VAL A 1053 -9.21 -43.77 -16.30
C VAL A 1053 -9.58 -42.76 -15.20
N LEU A 1054 -8.79 -42.73 -14.14
CA LEU A 1054 -8.94 -41.76 -13.06
C LEU A 1054 -8.34 -40.41 -13.47
N CYS A 1055 -9.16 -39.36 -13.53
CA CYS A 1055 -8.76 -38.02 -13.94
C CYS A 1055 -9.15 -36.95 -12.91
N ASP A 1056 -8.60 -35.74 -13.06
CA ASP A 1056 -9.10 -34.57 -12.34
C ASP A 1056 -10.40 -34.03 -12.97
N ASN A 1057 -11.07 -33.10 -12.29
CA ASN A 1057 -12.35 -32.56 -12.73
C ASN A 1057 -12.17 -31.32 -13.64
N GLU A 1058 -11.15 -31.31 -14.49
CA GLU A 1058 -10.97 -30.27 -15.50
C GLU A 1058 -12.16 -30.26 -16.48
N THR A 1059 -12.78 -29.10 -16.68
CA THR A 1059 -14.14 -29.02 -17.22
C THR A 1059 -14.26 -29.50 -18.67
N PHE A 1060 -13.16 -29.50 -19.44
CA PHE A 1060 -13.18 -29.96 -20.84
C PHE A 1060 -13.38 -31.48 -20.95
N LEU A 1061 -12.79 -32.26 -20.03
CA LEU A 1061 -12.90 -33.73 -19.98
C LEU A 1061 -14.36 -34.22 -19.84
N ARG A 1062 -15.21 -33.38 -19.23
CA ARG A 1062 -16.64 -33.65 -18.93
C ARG A 1062 -17.59 -32.97 -19.93
N THR A 1063 -17.11 -32.56 -21.11
CA THR A 1063 -17.97 -32.05 -22.18
C THR A 1063 -18.44 -33.19 -23.09
N ALA A 1064 -19.64 -33.08 -23.67
CA ALA A 1064 -20.24 -34.11 -24.51
C ALA A 1064 -19.31 -34.61 -25.63
N VAL A 1065 -18.58 -33.71 -26.30
CA VAL A 1065 -17.60 -34.04 -27.35
C VAL A 1065 -16.47 -34.92 -26.80
N SER A 1066 -15.90 -34.58 -25.65
CA SER A 1066 -14.88 -35.42 -25.02
C SER A 1066 -15.46 -36.72 -24.47
N GLN A 1067 -16.69 -36.73 -23.94
CA GLN A 1067 -17.36 -37.95 -23.47
C GLN A 1067 -17.66 -38.92 -24.62
N ALA A 1068 -18.10 -38.41 -25.78
CA ALA A 1068 -18.28 -39.19 -27.00
C ALA A 1068 -16.94 -39.80 -27.48
N ALA A 1069 -15.86 -39.00 -27.49
CA ALA A 1069 -14.52 -39.49 -27.81
C ALA A 1069 -14.05 -40.61 -26.86
N HIS A 1070 -14.28 -40.46 -25.55
CA HIS A 1070 -13.97 -41.53 -24.59
C HIS A 1070 -14.82 -42.79 -24.83
N LYS A 1071 -16.14 -42.65 -25.04
CA LYS A 1071 -17.06 -43.77 -25.34
C LYS A 1071 -16.63 -44.53 -26.60
N ALA A 1072 -16.33 -43.82 -27.68
CA ALA A 1072 -15.86 -44.39 -28.95
C ALA A 1072 -14.50 -45.10 -28.86
N GLN A 1073 -13.74 -44.86 -27.80
CA GLN A 1073 -12.46 -45.52 -27.51
C GLN A 1073 -12.55 -46.54 -26.37
N GLY A 1074 -13.75 -46.90 -25.89
CA GLY A 1074 -13.95 -47.84 -24.79
C GLY A 1074 -13.44 -47.35 -23.42
N ILE A 1075 -13.34 -46.03 -23.23
CA ILE A 1075 -12.81 -45.39 -22.02
C ILE A 1075 -13.95 -44.84 -21.15
N SER A 1076 -13.95 -45.21 -19.88
CA SER A 1076 -14.80 -44.64 -18.84
C SER A 1076 -13.97 -43.80 -17.86
N LEU A 1077 -14.40 -42.58 -17.55
CA LEU A 1077 -13.67 -41.67 -16.65
C LEU A 1077 -14.16 -41.77 -15.19
N TRP A 1078 -13.22 -41.88 -14.24
CA TRP A 1078 -13.49 -41.60 -12.83
C TRP A 1078 -13.10 -40.16 -12.48
N SER A 1079 -14.05 -39.43 -11.87
CA SER A 1079 -13.86 -38.06 -11.39
C SER A 1079 -13.32 -38.06 -9.95
N VAL A 1080 -12.09 -37.57 -9.73
CA VAL A 1080 -11.53 -37.41 -8.37
C VAL A 1080 -12.37 -36.39 -7.56
N PRO A 1081 -12.76 -36.66 -6.29
CA PRO A 1081 -13.56 -35.74 -5.50
C PRO A 1081 -12.96 -34.32 -5.39
N PRO A 1082 -13.77 -33.26 -5.35
CA PRO A 1082 -13.28 -31.87 -5.37
C PRO A 1082 -12.19 -31.60 -4.33
N ARG A 1083 -11.15 -30.86 -4.72
CA ARG A 1083 -10.01 -30.44 -3.87
C ARG A 1083 -9.18 -31.60 -3.28
N SER A 1084 -9.23 -32.81 -3.84
CA SER A 1084 -8.61 -34.04 -3.32
C SER A 1084 -7.39 -34.56 -4.11
N PRO A 1085 -6.26 -33.82 -4.19
CA PRO A 1085 -5.06 -34.27 -4.89
C PRO A 1085 -4.37 -35.46 -4.18
N ASP A 1086 -4.72 -35.75 -2.93
CA ASP A 1086 -4.30 -36.95 -2.21
C ASP A 1086 -4.91 -38.23 -2.80
N LEU A 1087 -6.14 -38.16 -3.32
CA LEU A 1087 -6.84 -39.25 -4.01
C LEU A 1087 -6.49 -39.36 -5.51
N ASN A 1088 -5.57 -38.54 -6.03
CA ASN A 1088 -5.06 -38.68 -7.39
C ASN A 1088 -3.59 -39.14 -7.37
N PRO A 1089 -3.29 -40.42 -7.66
CA PRO A 1089 -1.94 -40.97 -7.51
C PRO A 1089 -0.90 -40.28 -8.43
N VAL A 1090 -1.34 -39.71 -9.56
CA VAL A 1090 -0.45 -39.00 -10.50
C VAL A 1090 0.19 -37.76 -9.87
N GLU A 1091 -0.43 -37.12 -8.86
CA GLU A 1091 0.18 -35.98 -8.18
C GLU A 1091 1.37 -36.36 -7.29
N LYS A 1092 1.40 -37.59 -6.76
CA LYS A 1092 2.60 -38.12 -6.07
C LYS A 1092 3.74 -38.34 -7.07
N PHE A 1093 3.44 -38.92 -8.24
CA PHE A 1093 4.42 -39.05 -9.32
C PHE A 1093 4.92 -37.68 -9.83
N TRP A 1094 4.03 -36.70 -9.98
CA TRP A 1094 4.41 -35.33 -10.36
C TRP A 1094 5.24 -34.64 -9.27
N ALA A 1095 4.96 -34.85 -7.97
CA ALA A 1095 5.80 -34.35 -6.89
C ALA A 1095 7.22 -34.93 -6.97
N TRP A 1096 7.35 -36.24 -7.21
CA TRP A 1096 8.63 -36.90 -7.46
C TRP A 1096 9.35 -36.36 -8.71
N LEU A 1097 8.68 -36.31 -9.87
CA LEU A 1097 9.28 -35.85 -11.12
C LEU A 1097 9.76 -34.40 -11.01
N ARG A 1098 8.97 -33.52 -10.36
CA ARG A 1098 9.37 -32.14 -10.04
C ARG A 1098 10.56 -32.10 -9.06
N ARG A 1099 10.73 -33.07 -8.16
CA ARG A 1099 11.90 -33.20 -7.26
C ARG A 1099 13.15 -33.60 -8.06
N THR A 1100 13.07 -34.66 -8.86
CA THR A 1100 14.16 -35.20 -9.68
C THR A 1100 14.65 -34.22 -10.75
N LEU A 1101 13.74 -33.55 -11.47
CA LEU A 1101 14.13 -32.56 -12.49
C LEU A 1101 14.81 -31.32 -11.88
N ARG A 1102 14.39 -30.89 -10.68
CA ARG A 1102 15.08 -29.83 -9.92
C ARG A 1102 16.48 -30.27 -9.50
N GLN A 1103 16.68 -31.50 -9.03
CA GLN A 1103 18.01 -32.02 -8.71
C GLN A 1103 18.94 -32.04 -9.95
N LYS A 1104 18.46 -32.50 -11.11
CA LYS A 1104 19.21 -32.43 -12.38
C LYS A 1104 19.58 -30.99 -12.77
N GLY A 1105 18.66 -30.03 -12.60
CA GLY A 1105 18.93 -28.61 -12.83
C GLY A 1105 19.91 -27.97 -11.85
N TRP A 1106 19.93 -28.42 -10.58
CA TRP A 1106 20.95 -28.01 -9.60
C TRP A 1106 22.33 -28.60 -9.93
N ALA A 1107 22.40 -29.82 -10.46
CA ALA A 1107 23.64 -30.43 -10.92
C ALA A 1107 24.24 -29.66 -12.12
N ASP A 1108 23.43 -29.30 -13.12
CA ASP A 1108 23.86 -28.44 -14.23
C ASP A 1108 24.44 -27.11 -13.74
N LEU A 1109 23.73 -26.44 -12.82
CA LEU A 1109 24.13 -25.15 -12.27
C LEU A 1109 25.45 -25.22 -11.47
N ARG A 1110 25.70 -26.34 -10.79
CA ARG A 1110 26.99 -26.60 -10.12
C ARG A 1110 28.10 -26.87 -11.14
N ALA A 1111 27.80 -27.58 -12.22
CA ALA A 1111 28.72 -27.87 -13.32
C ALA A 1111 28.86 -26.72 -14.35
N GLY A 1112 28.39 -25.51 -14.03
CA GLY A 1112 28.49 -24.34 -14.91
C GLY A 1112 27.70 -24.42 -16.23
N ARG A 1113 26.90 -25.47 -16.45
CA ARG A 1113 26.22 -25.71 -17.73
C ARG A 1113 25.15 -24.65 -18.00
N LYS A 1114 25.04 -24.25 -19.28
CA LYS A 1114 24.00 -23.31 -19.75
C LYS A 1114 22.61 -23.89 -19.45
N ALA A 1115 21.66 -23.02 -19.06
CA ALA A 1115 20.29 -23.44 -18.80
C ALA A 1115 19.61 -23.95 -20.08
N LEU A 1116 18.94 -25.11 -20.00
CA LEU A 1116 18.30 -25.74 -21.15
C LEU A 1116 17.19 -24.87 -21.76
N ASP A 1117 17.09 -24.89 -23.09
CA ASP A 1117 15.92 -24.40 -23.82
C ASP A 1117 14.70 -25.34 -23.67
N LYS A 1118 13.57 -24.99 -24.30
CA LYS A 1118 12.32 -25.77 -24.19
C LYS A 1118 12.39 -27.15 -24.87
N LYS A 1119 13.06 -27.31 -26.02
CA LYS A 1119 13.24 -28.59 -26.73
C LYS A 1119 14.14 -29.50 -25.91
N ALA A 1120 15.29 -28.99 -25.44
CA ALA A 1120 16.21 -29.75 -24.59
C ALA A 1120 15.60 -30.13 -23.23
N TYR A 1121 14.85 -29.22 -22.58
CA TYR A 1121 14.16 -29.53 -21.33
C TYR A 1121 13.02 -30.55 -21.55
N GLN A 1122 12.28 -30.47 -22.65
CA GLN A 1122 11.26 -31.47 -23.02
C GLN A 1122 11.89 -32.85 -23.30
N ALA A 1123 13.04 -32.91 -23.97
CA ALA A 1123 13.81 -34.14 -24.13
C ALA A 1123 14.25 -34.72 -22.78
N ARG A 1124 14.71 -33.88 -21.84
CA ARG A 1124 15.05 -34.31 -20.47
C ARG A 1124 13.84 -34.81 -19.67
N VAL A 1125 12.65 -34.23 -19.85
CA VAL A 1125 11.40 -34.76 -19.24
C VAL A 1125 11.14 -36.17 -19.79
N ARG A 1126 11.16 -36.35 -21.12
CA ARG A 1126 10.99 -37.66 -21.78
C ARG A 1126 11.99 -38.70 -21.27
N SER A 1127 13.29 -38.40 -21.29
CA SER A 1127 14.32 -39.36 -20.86
C SER A 1127 14.24 -39.66 -19.37
N THR A 1128 13.87 -38.69 -18.52
CA THR A 1128 13.66 -38.94 -17.08
C THR A 1128 12.48 -39.87 -16.84
N CYS A 1129 11.34 -39.66 -17.53
CA CYS A 1129 10.17 -40.53 -17.44
C CYS A 1129 10.39 -41.95 -18.00
N ARG A 1130 11.30 -42.13 -18.96
CA ARG A 1130 11.68 -43.45 -19.51
C ARG A 1130 12.61 -44.28 -18.60
N THR A 1131 13.17 -43.70 -17.53
CA THR A 1131 14.07 -44.48 -16.63
C THR A 1131 13.32 -45.57 -15.87
N LYS A 1132 13.95 -46.74 -15.67
CA LYS A 1132 13.42 -47.84 -14.82
C LYS A 1132 12.91 -47.32 -13.47
N ARG A 1133 13.66 -46.40 -12.83
CA ARG A 1133 13.25 -45.78 -11.55
C ARG A 1133 11.99 -44.90 -11.66
N ALA A 1134 11.75 -44.21 -12.77
CA ALA A 1134 10.50 -43.48 -12.98
C ALA A 1134 9.31 -44.44 -13.13
N GLN A 1135 9.49 -45.53 -13.89
CA GLN A 1135 8.47 -46.58 -14.06
C GLN A 1135 8.12 -47.24 -12.71
N THR A 1136 9.11 -47.66 -11.92
CA THR A 1136 8.88 -48.19 -10.56
C THR A 1136 8.19 -47.19 -9.63
N VAL A 1137 8.55 -45.89 -9.68
CA VAL A 1137 7.90 -44.88 -8.84
C VAL A 1137 6.46 -44.59 -9.29
N ALA A 1138 6.17 -44.66 -10.58
CA ALA A 1138 4.81 -44.55 -11.11
C ALA A 1138 3.93 -45.73 -10.68
N ALA A 1139 4.42 -46.97 -10.82
CA ALA A 1139 3.77 -48.18 -10.32
C ALA A 1139 3.46 -48.08 -8.82
N SER A 1140 4.47 -47.71 -8.02
CA SER A 1140 4.33 -47.48 -6.58
C SER A 1140 3.33 -46.37 -6.22
N CYS A 1141 3.22 -45.31 -7.03
CA CYS A 1141 2.20 -44.28 -6.84
C CYS A 1141 0.79 -44.80 -7.13
N ALA A 1142 0.62 -45.63 -8.18
CA ALA A 1142 -0.66 -46.20 -8.58
C ALA A 1142 -1.23 -47.17 -7.52
N GLY A 1143 -0.50 -48.24 -7.18
CA GLY A 1143 -0.95 -49.21 -6.16
C GLY A 1143 -1.12 -48.58 -4.77
N GLY A 1144 -0.39 -47.49 -4.49
CA GLY A 1144 -0.56 -46.67 -3.29
C GLY A 1144 -1.96 -46.06 -3.11
N LEU A 1145 -2.78 -45.97 -4.16
CA LEU A 1145 -4.16 -45.46 -4.09
C LEU A 1145 -5.03 -46.28 -3.12
N ARG A 1146 -4.90 -47.62 -3.10
CA ARG A 1146 -5.69 -48.49 -2.20
C ARG A 1146 -5.45 -48.14 -0.73
N LYS A 1147 -4.19 -47.86 -0.35
CA LYS A 1147 -3.78 -47.43 0.99
C LYS A 1147 -4.34 -46.04 1.33
N VAL A 1148 -4.30 -45.09 0.39
CA VAL A 1148 -4.91 -43.77 0.55
C VAL A 1148 -6.42 -43.89 0.79
N CYS A 1149 -7.13 -44.71 0.01
CA CYS A 1149 -8.56 -44.91 0.19
C CYS A 1149 -8.89 -45.53 1.56
N LYS A 1150 -8.14 -46.53 2.04
CA LYS A 1150 -8.27 -47.05 3.42
C LYS A 1150 -8.11 -45.93 4.46
N GLU A 1151 -7.10 -45.06 4.31
CA GLU A 1151 -6.90 -43.91 5.21
C GLU A 1151 -8.03 -42.86 5.14
N VAL A 1152 -8.66 -42.65 3.98
CA VAL A 1152 -9.79 -41.71 3.84
C VAL A 1152 -11.06 -42.28 4.47
N VAL A 1153 -11.32 -43.59 4.34
CA VAL A 1153 -12.44 -44.25 5.02
C VAL A 1153 -12.26 -44.20 6.54
N ALA A 1154 -11.09 -44.61 7.04
CA ALA A 1154 -10.78 -44.62 8.48
C ALA A 1154 -10.90 -43.22 9.13
N LYS A 1155 -10.69 -42.15 8.37
CA LYS A 1155 -10.83 -40.75 8.82
C LYS A 1155 -12.15 -40.11 8.41
N LYS A 1156 -13.20 -40.91 8.19
CA LYS A 1156 -14.56 -40.47 7.83
C LYS A 1156 -14.58 -39.40 6.72
N GLY A 1157 -13.78 -39.60 5.67
CA GLY A 1157 -13.68 -38.72 4.50
C GLY A 1157 -12.60 -37.64 4.54
N ALA A 1158 -11.89 -37.44 5.67
CA ALA A 1158 -10.84 -36.41 5.77
C ALA A 1158 -9.56 -36.74 4.96
N MET A 1159 -8.54 -35.87 5.04
CA MET A 1159 -7.28 -36.00 4.26
C MET A 1159 -6.45 -37.23 4.68
N ALA A 1160 -5.96 -37.98 3.69
CA ALA A 1160 -4.94 -39.01 3.93
C ALA A 1160 -3.62 -38.37 4.43
N ARG A 1161 -2.73 -39.14 5.07
CA ARG A 1161 -1.33 -38.70 5.26
C ARG A 1161 -0.66 -38.86 3.89
N SER A 1162 -0.21 -37.73 3.32
CA SER A 1162 0.19 -37.60 1.92
C SER A 1162 1.59 -38.13 1.64
#